data_AF-A0A1L9S9K5-F1
#
_entry.id   AF-A0A1L9S9K5-F1
#
_cell.length_a   1.000
_cell.length_b   1.000
_cell.length_c   1.000
_cell.angle_alpha   90.00
_cell.angle_beta   90.00
_cell.angle_gamma   90.00
#
_symmetry.space_group_name_H-M   'P 1'
#
loop_
_entity.id
_entity.type
_entity.pdbx_description
1 polymer ?
#
loop_
_entity_poly.entity_id
_entity_poly.type
_entity_poly.pdbx_seq_one_letter_code
_entity_poly.pdbx_strand_id
1 'polypeptide(L)'
;MASEIPDPQTLKSWKEAFQYPIPTVRRVEQELRRDIASNKEKLRALVGTRYRELLGTAETIVAMNREIQQVDSSLADIGHRCNPRLIEKNYTTHVAQIKSEARTEDAEKQTAGAQLALLHRSTTLISKLLRKKSSPLLIAKLVVVSRLIHKTLSEQQTMPPFLETLRNQLATLRQTLLRRVDKRLAAASSTTEDILETLAAYCLATSSSSDGAINHFHKVRLDGISSQLALNNLSDTHVLKALKLYIRTLQTTKVLLSRRLSDTLGKLKARPILSDPEIRALDNLDIDILGRWVAVDVKNFTPWIKTNEMSKAESEKVMKTWSTQALDRFVSGCQDALATWNDFSGLIALRRKTLEGWLSSKASTPTHSSLAVLDGIRKVFNESITRLLSTQAQALEHFGQQVSLTITTWDEVEHSGAQSLWDSKLLNFEYSNGAAGLKQVITDRLLGRDENVNASLKNYQTWLADIRRSGELLAGLRVIKWNEIIDEYDDEDPDLDVATILNEDDPRLLWDALKEAIGKSFENLQAAFGTAFDMFETSNQSGKSTFMLRLIRQIRRDAPAEFMEKRFIFAQSIVPALQKMLTTEVVNRTDVQKLNFGNAKRVPGRTLWEGEPSLPSQPSPNAFRYLRRLMSLLEELGQDLWDPSTMQVLRDILDTELSATFKAAYGNTCKPPATATNEQHQPAELETTDKPDRSVDDQDSQDTRTEDHIRDIRIQLLFDILFLQNALAPPAAASTKLGDMVVEIKDSLDLDSTTTEGLKKTATEYWKRTQLLFGLLVAESN
;
A
#
# COMPACT_ATOMS: atom_id res chain seq x y z
N MET A 1 46.25 110.63 -3.19
CA MET A 1 47.72 110.43 -3.24
C MET A 1 48.03 109.15 -2.49
N ALA A 2 48.43 108.09 -3.21
CA ALA A 2 48.78 106.82 -2.60
C ALA A 2 50.08 107.02 -1.83
N SER A 3 49.96 107.15 -0.50
CA SER A 3 51.10 107.13 0.40
C SER A 3 51.76 105.76 0.26
N GLU A 4 52.98 105.76 -0.29
CA GLU A 4 53.84 104.58 -0.40
C GLU A 4 53.83 103.80 0.91
N ILE A 5 53.60 102.48 0.81
CA ILE A 5 53.64 101.59 1.96
C ILE A 5 55.10 101.57 2.44
N PRO A 6 55.38 101.97 3.71
CA PRO A 6 56.74 101.91 4.22
C PRO A 6 57.16 100.44 4.34
N ASP A 7 58.24 100.08 3.65
CA ASP A 7 58.80 98.73 3.69
C ASP A 7 59.30 98.43 5.12
N PRO A 8 58.79 97.38 5.80
CA PRO A 8 59.07 97.12 7.22
C PRO A 8 60.55 97.00 7.57
N GLN A 9 61.45 96.73 6.61
CA GLN A 9 62.89 96.66 6.85
C GLN A 9 63.60 98.02 6.92
N THR A 10 62.93 99.10 6.51
CA THR A 10 63.49 100.47 6.53
C THR A 10 63.23 101.21 7.85
N LEU A 11 62.35 100.69 8.70
CA LEU A 11 61.99 101.27 9.99
C LEU A 11 63.05 100.92 11.05
N LYS A 12 63.67 101.93 11.67
CA LYS A 12 64.73 101.72 12.68
C LYS A 12 64.18 101.44 14.08
N SER A 13 62.92 101.79 14.33
CA SER A 13 62.25 101.62 15.63
C SER A 13 60.76 101.34 15.44
N TRP A 14 60.19 100.45 16.26
CA TRP A 14 58.77 100.09 16.21
C TRP A 14 57.84 101.30 16.38
N LYS A 15 58.29 102.36 17.05
CA LYS A 15 57.51 103.60 17.25
C LYS A 15 57.23 104.34 15.94
N GLU A 16 58.10 104.19 14.96
CA GLU A 16 58.02 104.86 13.66
C GLU A 16 56.88 104.27 12.79
N ALA A 17 56.58 102.99 12.97
CA ALA A 17 55.45 102.33 12.31
C ALA A 17 54.09 102.97 12.71
N PHE A 18 53.94 103.40 13.96
CA PHE A 18 52.69 103.96 14.50
C PHE A 18 52.47 105.43 14.13
N GLN A 19 53.39 106.08 13.41
CA GLN A 19 53.18 107.43 12.86
C GLN A 19 52.32 107.40 11.58
N TYR A 20 52.18 106.23 10.97
CA TYR A 20 51.30 106.01 9.82
C TYR A 20 49.86 105.72 10.28
N PRO A 21 48.85 106.04 9.46
CA PRO A 21 47.46 105.79 9.83
C PRO A 21 47.17 104.30 10.06
N ILE A 22 46.25 103.99 10.98
CA ILE A 22 45.91 102.63 11.48
C ILE A 22 45.72 101.58 10.37
N PRO A 23 45.09 101.87 9.21
CA PRO A 23 44.96 100.89 8.13
C PRO A 23 46.32 100.48 7.55
N THR A 24 47.27 101.41 7.44
CA THR A 24 48.63 101.16 6.97
C THR A 24 49.41 100.36 8.02
N VAL A 25 49.25 100.69 9.30
CA VAL A 25 49.85 99.93 10.42
C VAL A 25 49.36 98.48 10.44
N ARG A 26 48.06 98.24 10.24
CA ARG A 26 47.50 96.87 10.16
C ARG A 26 48.01 96.09 8.95
N ARG A 27 48.25 96.78 7.82
CA ARG A 27 48.87 96.15 6.65
C ARG A 27 50.33 95.80 6.91
N VAL A 28 51.11 96.71 7.48
CA VAL A 28 52.50 96.46 7.91
C VAL A 28 52.55 95.34 8.96
N GLU A 29 51.59 95.27 9.89
CA GLU A 29 51.47 94.18 10.86
C GLU A 29 51.19 92.83 10.18
N GLN A 30 50.24 92.80 9.23
CA GLN A 30 49.94 91.58 8.47
C GLN A 30 51.13 91.13 7.63
N GLU A 31 51.85 92.07 7.04
CA GLU A 31 53.07 91.82 6.27
C GLU A 31 54.20 91.32 7.17
N LEU A 32 54.45 91.94 8.32
CA LEU A 32 55.38 91.45 9.33
C LEU A 32 54.99 90.06 9.86
N ARG A 33 53.70 89.78 10.09
CA ARG A 33 53.25 88.44 10.50
C ARG A 33 53.48 87.41 9.39
N ARG A 34 53.27 87.80 8.14
CA ARG A 34 53.55 86.96 6.96
C ARG A 34 55.05 86.73 6.79
N ASP A 35 55.87 87.74 7.03
CA ASP A 35 57.34 87.65 7.00
C ASP A 35 57.88 86.82 8.15
N ILE A 36 57.32 86.94 9.35
CA ILE A 36 57.65 86.05 10.48
C ILE A 36 57.25 84.61 10.14
N ALA A 37 56.08 84.38 9.55
CA ALA A 37 55.66 83.04 9.12
C ALA A 37 56.57 82.50 7.99
N SER A 38 56.95 83.35 7.03
CA SER A 38 57.87 83.00 5.94
C SER A 38 59.27 82.72 6.46
N ASN A 39 59.82 83.55 7.34
CA ASN A 39 61.12 83.34 7.97
C ASN A 39 61.11 82.12 8.88
N LYS A 40 60.01 81.85 9.59
CA LYS A 40 59.82 80.62 10.35
C LYS A 40 59.84 79.38 9.45
N GLU A 41 59.23 79.44 8.28
CA GLU A 41 59.25 78.34 7.30
C GLU A 41 60.61 78.21 6.59
N LYS A 42 61.28 79.32 6.27
CA LYS A 42 62.65 79.34 5.76
C LYS A 42 63.64 78.77 6.79
N LEU A 43 63.53 79.13 8.06
CA LEU A 43 64.33 78.55 9.14
C LEU A 43 63.99 77.05 9.35
N ARG A 44 62.72 76.65 9.18
CA ARG A 44 62.35 75.22 9.15
C ARG A 44 62.93 74.45 7.96
N ALA A 45 63.20 75.13 6.84
CA ALA A 45 63.80 74.53 5.63
C ALA A 45 65.33 74.55 5.65
N LEU A 46 65.95 75.52 6.33
CA LEU A 46 67.42 75.66 6.46
C LEU A 46 68.02 74.74 7.53
N VAL A 47 67.22 74.35 8.54
CA VAL A 47 67.67 73.50 9.63
C VAL A 47 67.19 72.06 9.40
N GLY A 48 68.12 71.10 9.52
CA GLY A 48 67.86 69.68 9.25
C GLY A 48 66.69 69.09 10.05
N THR A 49 66.12 67.98 9.56
CA THR A 49 64.89 67.34 10.05
C THR A 49 64.77 67.22 11.57
N ARG A 50 65.87 66.98 12.30
CA ARG A 50 65.90 66.85 13.77
C ARG A 50 65.55 68.13 14.54
N TYR A 51 65.94 69.31 14.04
CA TYR A 51 65.60 70.57 14.73
C TYR A 51 64.16 71.00 14.43
N ARG A 52 63.61 70.57 13.28
CA ARG A 52 62.21 70.77 12.89
C ARG A 52 61.26 70.00 13.81
N GLU A 53 61.62 68.77 14.17
CA GLU A 53 60.90 67.98 15.17
C GLU A 53 60.92 68.65 16.55
N LEU A 54 62.08 69.16 16.99
CA LEU A 54 62.23 69.84 18.28
C LEU A 54 61.36 71.11 18.37
N LEU A 55 61.31 71.92 17.31
CA LEU A 55 60.38 73.06 17.22
C LEU A 55 58.92 72.62 17.19
N GLY A 56 58.61 71.51 16.51
CA GLY A 56 57.29 70.90 16.55
C GLY A 56 56.87 70.49 17.97
N THR A 57 57.79 69.91 18.74
CA THR A 57 57.54 69.55 20.15
C THR A 57 57.35 70.77 21.06
N ALA A 58 58.07 71.86 20.81
CA ALA A 58 57.86 73.10 21.56
C ALA A 58 56.49 73.72 21.26
N GLU A 59 56.03 73.64 20.01
CA GLU A 59 54.69 74.11 19.62
C GLU A 59 53.57 73.27 20.23
N THR A 60 53.73 71.95 20.28
CA THR A 60 52.74 71.08 20.94
C THR A 60 52.67 71.36 22.44
N ILE A 61 53.79 71.64 23.11
CA ILE A 61 53.78 72.04 24.53
C ILE A 61 53.00 73.34 24.74
N VAL A 62 53.17 74.33 23.87
CA VAL A 62 52.42 75.60 23.96
C VAL A 62 50.94 75.40 23.68
N ALA A 63 50.59 74.52 22.73
CA ALA A 63 49.20 74.17 22.44
C ALA A 63 48.55 73.45 23.65
N MET A 64 49.24 72.45 24.22
CA MET A 64 48.77 71.75 25.41
C MET A 64 48.55 72.68 26.60
N ASN A 65 49.41 73.68 26.80
CA ASN A 65 49.23 74.63 27.90
C ASN A 65 47.96 75.51 27.72
N ARG A 66 47.61 75.87 26.48
CA ARG A 66 46.34 76.56 26.20
C ARG A 66 45.13 75.67 26.49
N GLU A 67 45.19 74.40 26.09
CA GLU A 67 44.12 73.44 26.37
C GLU A 67 43.94 73.21 27.88
N ILE A 68 45.05 73.14 28.63
CA ILE A 68 45.02 73.01 30.10
C ILE A 68 44.33 74.23 30.75
N GLN A 69 44.62 75.45 30.31
CA GLN A 69 43.94 76.64 30.84
C GLN A 69 42.43 76.62 30.56
N GLN A 70 42.02 76.09 29.41
CA GLN A 70 40.61 75.93 29.09
C GLN A 70 39.94 74.88 29.99
N VAL A 71 40.62 73.77 30.25
CA VAL A 71 40.17 72.74 31.19
C VAL A 71 40.06 73.31 32.61
N ASP A 72 41.05 74.06 33.09
CA ASP A 72 41.02 74.72 34.40
C ASP A 72 39.83 75.69 34.52
N SER A 73 39.56 76.48 33.48
CA SER A 73 38.40 77.37 33.46
C SER A 73 37.08 76.59 33.56
N SER A 74 36.97 75.45 32.86
CA SER A 74 35.79 74.60 32.93
C SER A 74 35.61 73.93 34.29
N LEU A 75 36.71 73.50 34.93
CA LEU A 75 36.71 72.94 36.28
C LEU A 75 36.35 73.99 37.33
N ALA A 76 36.83 75.23 37.17
CA ALA A 76 36.43 76.35 38.03
C ALA A 76 34.93 76.66 37.87
N ASP A 77 34.41 76.65 36.64
CA ASP A 77 32.99 76.89 36.37
C ASP A 77 32.10 75.75 36.92
N ILE A 78 32.55 74.49 36.81
CA ILE A 78 31.92 73.34 37.47
C ILE A 78 31.97 73.52 39.00
N GLY A 79 33.10 73.94 39.57
CA GLY A 79 33.24 74.20 41.01
C GLY A 79 32.29 75.30 41.50
N HIS A 80 32.09 76.37 40.73
CA HIS A 80 31.14 77.43 41.05
C HIS A 80 29.68 76.96 40.98
N ARG A 81 29.33 76.17 39.96
CA ARG A 81 27.97 75.60 39.80
C ARG A 81 27.69 74.48 40.79
N CYS A 82 28.72 73.78 41.26
CA CYS A 82 28.64 72.73 42.27
C CYS A 82 28.85 73.23 43.71
N ASN A 83 28.66 74.53 43.97
CA ASN A 83 28.73 75.06 45.32
C ASN A 83 27.62 74.42 46.19
N PRO A 84 27.99 73.63 47.24
CA PRO A 84 27.04 72.83 47.99
C PRO A 84 25.92 73.66 48.61
N ARG A 85 26.19 74.93 48.98
CA ARG A 85 25.18 75.83 49.57
C ARG A 85 24.15 76.34 48.56
N LEU A 86 24.56 76.55 47.30
CA LEU A 86 23.64 76.96 46.23
C LEU A 86 22.80 75.77 45.74
N ILE A 87 23.42 74.59 45.65
CA ILE A 87 22.70 73.35 45.35
C ILE A 87 21.68 73.08 46.45
N GLU A 88 22.05 73.15 47.73
CA GLU A 88 21.14 72.87 48.84
C GLU A 88 19.96 73.86 48.90
N LYS A 89 20.20 75.15 48.63
CA LYS A 89 19.14 76.16 48.53
C LYS A 89 18.21 75.94 47.34
N ASN A 90 18.75 75.71 46.14
CA ASN A 90 17.93 75.49 44.95
C ASN A 90 17.17 74.15 45.04
N TYR A 91 17.82 73.12 45.58
CA TYR A 91 17.22 71.81 45.82
C TYR A 91 16.08 71.89 46.84
N THR A 92 16.29 72.55 47.99
CA THR A 92 15.22 72.69 49.01
C THR A 92 14.02 73.48 48.49
N THR A 93 14.24 74.54 47.71
CA THR A 93 13.15 75.36 47.16
C THR A 93 12.38 74.62 46.07
N HIS A 94 13.06 73.98 45.11
CA HIS A 94 12.39 73.19 44.06
C HIS A 94 11.72 71.92 44.62
N VAL A 95 12.33 71.23 45.59
CA VAL A 95 11.73 70.05 46.22
C VAL A 95 10.52 70.43 47.06
N ALA A 96 10.51 71.59 47.71
CA ALA A 96 9.32 72.08 48.43
C ALA A 96 8.16 72.40 47.46
N GLN A 97 8.46 73.00 46.31
CA GLN A 97 7.48 73.36 45.28
C GLN A 97 6.89 72.11 44.60
N ILE A 98 7.72 71.11 44.29
CA ILE A 98 7.29 69.80 43.78
C ILE A 98 6.45 69.04 44.82
N LYS A 99 6.78 69.16 46.12
CA LYS A 99 6.03 68.52 47.21
C LYS A 99 4.68 69.19 47.50
N SER A 100 4.46 70.45 47.12
CA SER A 100 3.16 71.12 47.28
C SER A 100 2.18 70.80 46.14
N GLU A 101 2.66 70.61 44.92
CA GLU A 101 1.83 70.23 43.75
C GLU A 101 1.45 68.74 43.76
N ALA A 102 2.28 67.87 44.35
CA ALA A 102 2.13 66.41 44.31
C ALA A 102 1.08 65.77 45.26
N ARG A 103 0.22 66.54 45.96
CA ARG A 103 -0.45 66.00 47.17
C ARG A 103 -1.73 65.17 46.99
N THR A 104 -2.42 65.15 45.84
CA THR A 104 -3.54 64.20 45.64
C THR A 104 -3.80 63.84 44.17
N GLU A 105 -4.07 64.81 43.30
CA GLU A 105 -4.48 64.53 41.90
C GLU A 105 -3.37 63.96 41.01
N ASP A 106 -2.12 64.41 41.20
CA ASP A 106 -1.00 63.93 40.38
C ASP A 106 -0.49 62.56 40.84
N ALA A 107 -0.72 62.18 42.10
CA ALA A 107 -0.41 60.84 42.58
C ALA A 107 -1.32 59.78 41.92
N GLU A 108 -2.60 60.09 41.71
CA GLU A 108 -3.54 59.23 40.98
C GLU A 108 -3.17 59.14 39.48
N LYS A 109 -2.77 60.25 38.85
CA LYS A 109 -2.29 60.24 37.45
C LYS A 109 -0.98 59.48 37.30
N GLN A 110 -0.04 59.61 38.25
CA GLN A 110 1.24 58.89 38.24
C GLN A 110 1.05 57.40 38.49
N THR A 111 0.15 56.99 39.39
CA THR A 111 -0.19 55.59 39.61
C THR A 111 -0.88 54.99 38.38
N ALA A 112 -1.84 55.70 37.78
CA ALA A 112 -2.49 55.28 36.54
C ALA A 112 -1.49 55.16 35.38
N GLY A 113 -0.59 56.14 35.22
CA GLY A 113 0.47 56.13 34.20
C GLY A 113 1.47 54.99 34.38
N ALA A 114 1.91 54.72 35.62
CA ALA A 114 2.80 53.61 35.94
C ALA A 114 2.13 52.24 35.70
N GLN A 115 0.87 52.08 36.09
CA GLN A 115 0.10 50.86 35.84
C GLN A 115 -0.16 50.65 34.35
N LEU A 116 -0.44 51.70 33.58
CA LEU A 116 -0.60 51.63 32.13
C LEU A 116 0.72 51.26 31.44
N ALA A 117 1.84 51.86 31.85
CA ALA A 117 3.16 51.51 31.36
C ALA A 117 3.51 50.04 31.65
N LEU A 118 3.20 49.56 32.86
CA LEU A 118 3.39 48.17 33.26
C LEU A 118 2.51 47.21 32.44
N LEU A 119 1.25 47.59 32.17
CA LEU A 119 0.33 46.82 31.32
C LEU A 119 0.82 46.72 29.87
N HIS A 120 1.29 47.84 29.30
CA HIS A 120 1.84 47.86 27.95
C HIS A 120 3.12 47.00 27.87
N ARG A 121 4.05 47.18 28.81
CA ARG A 121 5.31 46.40 28.87
C ARG A 121 5.03 44.92 29.02
N SER A 122 4.13 44.52 29.93
CA SER A 122 3.74 43.11 30.10
C SER A 122 3.13 42.51 28.82
N THR A 123 2.28 43.26 28.10
CA THR A 123 1.71 42.83 26.82
C THR A 123 2.78 42.60 25.74
N THR A 124 3.76 43.51 25.63
CA THR A 124 4.89 43.35 24.69
C THR A 124 5.79 42.18 25.08
N LEU A 125 5.99 41.93 26.39
CA LEU A 125 6.82 40.84 26.88
C LEU A 125 6.15 39.48 26.70
N ILE A 126 4.84 39.37 26.96
CA ILE A 126 4.05 38.17 26.64
C ILE A 126 4.21 37.84 25.16
N SER A 127 4.11 38.83 24.28
CA SER A 127 4.31 38.65 22.84
C SER A 127 5.71 38.14 22.50
N LYS A 128 6.76 38.69 23.11
CA LYS A 128 8.16 38.24 22.92
C LYS A 128 8.38 36.82 23.46
N LEU A 129 7.85 36.52 24.64
CA LEU A 129 7.98 35.23 25.32
C LEU A 129 7.25 34.10 24.57
N LEU A 130 6.08 34.40 23.99
CA LEU A 130 5.37 33.47 23.12
C LEU A 130 6.18 33.13 21.86
N ARG A 131 6.87 34.12 21.25
CA ARG A 131 7.75 33.91 20.09
C ARG A 131 9.01 33.11 20.43
N LYS A 132 9.64 33.40 21.58
CA LYS A 132 10.89 32.74 22.03
C LYS A 132 10.71 31.31 22.57
N LYS A 133 9.51 30.74 22.51
CA LYS A 133 9.20 29.40 23.05
C LYS A 133 9.53 29.22 24.55
N SER A 134 9.43 30.28 25.35
CA SER A 134 9.64 30.27 26.82
C SER A 134 8.56 29.52 27.61
N SER A 135 8.74 29.38 28.93
CA SER A 135 7.84 28.68 29.86
C SER A 135 6.37 29.17 29.78
N PRO A 136 5.39 28.31 29.51
CA PRO A 136 3.97 28.68 29.47
C PRO A 136 3.47 29.18 30.83
N LEU A 137 4.06 28.71 31.94
CA LEU A 137 3.67 29.14 33.27
C LEU A 137 4.03 30.61 33.53
N LEU A 138 5.24 31.02 33.13
CA LEU A 138 5.67 32.42 33.22
C LEU A 138 4.75 33.34 32.41
N ILE A 139 4.38 32.90 31.21
CA ILE A 139 3.45 33.65 30.35
C ILE A 139 2.07 33.75 31.01
N ALA A 140 1.56 32.66 31.59
CA ALA A 140 0.28 32.65 32.31
C ALA A 140 0.29 33.59 33.52
N LYS A 141 1.37 33.61 34.31
CA LYS A 141 1.54 34.53 35.44
C LYS A 141 1.46 35.99 34.98
N LEU A 142 2.16 36.37 33.90
CA LEU A 142 2.08 37.71 33.32
C LEU A 142 0.70 38.05 32.78
N VAL A 143 0.00 37.10 32.15
CA VAL A 143 -1.38 37.29 31.68
C VAL A 143 -2.32 37.57 32.86
N VAL A 144 -2.17 36.86 33.99
CA VAL A 144 -2.99 37.11 35.19
C VAL A 144 -2.69 38.49 35.78
N VAL A 145 -1.41 38.87 35.93
CA VAL A 145 -1.00 40.19 36.40
C VAL A 145 -1.57 41.30 35.49
N SER A 146 -1.44 41.16 34.17
CA SER A 146 -1.98 42.12 33.20
C SER A 146 -3.51 42.23 33.27
N ARG A 147 -4.23 41.12 33.51
CA ARG A 147 -5.69 41.13 33.71
C ARG A 147 -6.07 41.89 34.98
N LEU A 148 -5.32 41.73 36.07
CA LEU A 148 -5.58 42.40 37.33
C LEU A 148 -5.29 43.90 37.23
N ILE A 149 -4.18 44.29 36.61
CA ILE A 149 -3.85 45.70 36.34
C ILE A 149 -4.90 46.34 35.44
N HIS A 150 -5.36 45.64 34.40
CA HIS A 150 -6.46 46.13 33.56
C HIS A 150 -7.74 46.31 34.40
N LYS A 151 -8.07 45.38 35.31
CA LYS A 151 -9.24 45.49 36.18
C LYS A 151 -9.16 46.75 37.07
N THR A 152 -8.02 46.98 37.73
CA THR A 152 -7.84 48.16 38.59
C THR A 152 -7.89 49.46 37.79
N LEU A 153 -7.33 49.49 36.58
CA LEU A 153 -7.40 50.66 35.69
C LEU A 153 -8.82 50.91 35.15
N SER A 154 -9.62 49.86 34.93
CA SER A 154 -11.01 50.01 34.47
C SER A 154 -11.98 50.51 35.54
N GLU A 155 -11.61 50.38 36.82
CA GLU A 155 -12.40 50.89 37.95
C GLU A 155 -12.12 52.38 38.23
N GLN A 156 -11.12 52.98 37.59
CA GLN A 156 -10.80 54.40 37.73
C GLN A 156 -11.73 55.29 36.89
N GLN A 157 -12.02 56.49 37.40
CA GLN A 157 -13.03 57.41 36.86
C GLN A 157 -12.65 58.00 35.48
N THR A 158 -11.38 57.92 35.08
CA THR A 158 -10.86 58.38 33.78
C THR A 158 -10.33 57.18 32.98
N MET A 159 -11.14 56.61 32.08
CA MET A 159 -10.71 55.51 31.21
C MET A 159 -10.10 56.02 29.89
N PRO A 160 -8.82 55.76 29.60
CA PRO A 160 -8.24 56.01 28.28
C PRO A 160 -8.77 55.02 27.22
N PRO A 161 -9.09 55.46 26.00
CA PRO A 161 -9.59 54.58 24.92
C PRO A 161 -8.57 53.51 24.50
N PHE A 162 -7.28 53.74 24.72
CA PHE A 162 -6.21 52.77 24.47
C PHE A 162 -6.32 51.51 25.35
N LEU A 163 -6.97 51.57 26.52
CA LEU A 163 -7.12 50.40 27.40
C LEU A 163 -7.93 49.28 26.74
N GLU A 164 -8.96 49.61 25.96
CA GLU A 164 -9.75 48.60 25.24
C GLU A 164 -8.90 47.88 24.18
N THR A 165 -8.00 48.60 23.52
CA THR A 165 -7.07 47.99 22.56
C THR A 165 -6.11 47.02 23.24
N LEU A 166 -5.60 47.37 24.43
CA LEU A 166 -4.75 46.50 25.24
C LEU A 166 -5.53 45.28 25.75
N ARG A 167 -6.80 45.44 26.13
CA ARG A 167 -7.69 44.32 26.50
C ARG A 167 -7.85 43.32 25.37
N ASN A 168 -8.11 43.80 24.15
CA ASN A 168 -8.25 42.97 22.97
C ASN A 168 -6.92 42.26 22.64
N GLN A 169 -5.80 42.97 22.73
CA GLN A 169 -4.47 42.36 22.59
C GLN A 169 -4.24 41.27 23.63
N LEU A 170 -4.53 41.50 24.91
CA LEU A 170 -4.41 40.48 25.96
C LEU A 170 -5.31 39.26 25.71
N ALA A 171 -6.54 39.46 25.19
CA ALA A 171 -7.41 38.36 24.82
C ALA A 171 -6.80 37.50 23.69
N THR A 172 -6.24 38.12 22.65
CA THR A 172 -5.55 37.39 21.57
C THR A 172 -4.29 36.66 22.04
N LEU A 173 -3.51 37.28 22.94
CA LEU A 173 -2.32 36.67 23.53
C LEU A 173 -2.69 35.49 24.43
N ARG A 174 -3.77 35.61 25.21
CA ARG A 174 -4.33 34.51 26.00
C ARG A 174 -4.78 33.35 25.11
N GLN A 175 -5.49 33.61 24.01
CA GLN A 175 -5.86 32.56 23.06
C GLN A 175 -4.63 31.88 22.45
N THR A 176 -3.58 32.65 22.14
CA THR A 176 -2.32 32.12 21.62
C THR A 176 -1.58 31.27 22.66
N LEU A 177 -1.62 31.67 23.93
CA LEU A 177 -1.12 30.88 25.05
C LEU A 177 -1.88 29.56 25.18
N LEU A 178 -3.21 29.57 25.15
CA LEU A 178 -4.02 28.36 25.25
C LEU A 178 -3.76 27.40 24.09
N ARG A 179 -3.73 27.89 22.84
CA ARG A 179 -3.33 27.06 21.68
C ARG A 179 -1.95 26.44 21.85
N ARG A 180 -1.03 27.13 22.52
CA ARG A 180 0.31 26.63 22.80
C ARG A 180 0.32 25.58 23.93
N VAL A 181 -0.51 25.78 24.95
CA VAL A 181 -0.77 24.78 25.99
C VAL A 181 -1.30 23.51 25.33
N ASP A 182 -2.33 23.61 24.47
CA ASP A 182 -2.92 22.46 23.76
C ASP A 182 -1.87 21.72 22.94
N LYS A 183 -1.04 22.44 22.17
CA LYS A 183 0.05 21.84 21.40
C LYS A 183 1.07 21.10 22.27
N ARG A 184 1.42 21.62 23.45
CA ARG A 184 2.35 20.96 24.38
C ARG A 184 1.71 19.77 25.10
N LEU A 185 0.43 19.89 25.46
CA LEU A 185 -0.34 18.81 26.06
C LEU A 185 -0.60 17.68 25.06
N ALA A 186 -0.73 17.96 23.76
CA ALA A 186 -0.92 16.95 22.72
C ALA A 186 0.36 16.19 22.35
N ALA A 187 1.55 16.78 22.56
CA ALA A 187 2.82 16.19 22.14
C ALA A 187 3.23 14.98 22.98
N ALA A 188 3.56 13.84 22.35
CA ALA A 188 4.00 12.62 23.03
C ALA A 188 5.39 12.75 23.66
N SER A 189 6.22 13.68 23.20
CA SER A 189 7.59 13.89 23.68
C SER A 189 7.68 14.71 24.98
N SER A 190 6.60 15.37 25.40
CA SER A 190 6.61 16.24 26.58
C SER A 190 6.95 15.45 27.84
N THR A 191 7.87 15.96 28.66
CA THR A 191 8.20 15.35 29.95
C THR A 191 7.05 15.53 30.94
N THR A 192 7.05 14.75 32.02
CA THR A 192 6.04 14.89 33.09
C THR A 192 6.10 16.28 33.74
N GLU A 193 7.30 16.86 33.86
CA GLU A 193 7.51 18.22 34.38
C GLU A 193 6.97 19.29 33.42
N ASP A 194 7.19 19.16 32.11
CA ASP A 194 6.61 20.05 31.11
C ASP A 194 5.07 20.02 31.15
N ILE A 195 4.50 18.82 31.36
CA ILE A 195 3.05 18.63 31.48
C ILE A 195 2.52 19.27 32.77
N LEU A 196 3.20 19.09 33.90
CA LEU A 196 2.86 19.77 35.16
C LEU A 196 2.89 21.30 35.01
N GLU A 197 3.95 21.83 34.40
CA GLU A 197 4.10 23.27 34.16
C GLU A 197 2.97 23.81 33.26
N THR A 198 2.64 23.09 32.17
CA THR A 198 1.57 23.48 31.24
C THR A 198 0.18 23.38 31.86
N LEU A 199 -0.09 22.39 32.71
CA LEU A 199 -1.36 22.29 33.44
C LEU A 199 -1.49 23.40 34.48
N ALA A 200 -0.41 23.75 35.18
CA ALA A 200 -0.40 24.88 36.09
C ALA A 200 -0.65 26.20 35.35
N ALA A 201 -0.04 26.38 34.17
CA ALA A 201 -0.30 27.52 33.29
C ALA A 201 -1.77 27.58 32.84
N TYR A 202 -2.36 26.42 32.49
CA TYR A 202 -3.77 26.32 32.14
C TYR A 202 -4.68 26.73 33.30
N CYS A 203 -4.47 26.17 34.50
CA CYS A 203 -5.24 26.52 35.70
C CYS A 203 -5.19 28.02 36.00
N LEU A 204 -4.02 28.65 35.88
CA LEU A 204 -3.87 30.09 36.10
C LEU A 204 -4.59 30.92 35.02
N ALA A 205 -4.45 30.53 33.76
CA ALA A 205 -5.08 31.26 32.65
C ALA A 205 -6.61 31.16 32.72
N THR A 206 -7.17 29.96 32.89
CA THR A 206 -8.62 29.71 32.84
C THR A 206 -9.32 29.79 34.19
N SER A 207 -8.58 29.84 35.29
CA SER A 207 -9.11 29.72 36.67
C SER A 207 -9.83 28.38 36.90
N SER A 208 -9.45 27.33 36.17
CA SER A 208 -10.01 25.98 36.33
C SER A 208 -9.50 25.28 37.60
N SER A 209 -10.27 24.31 38.11
CA SER A 209 -9.79 23.40 39.17
C SER A 209 -8.72 22.43 38.65
N SER A 210 -8.04 21.76 39.58
CA SER A 210 -7.13 20.63 39.29
C SER A 210 -7.79 19.58 38.39
N ASP A 211 -9.03 19.20 38.72
CA ASP A 211 -9.76 18.15 38.00
C ASP A 211 -10.18 18.62 36.61
N GLY A 212 -10.57 19.90 36.49
CA GLY A 212 -10.87 20.52 35.20
C GLY A 212 -9.66 20.56 34.27
N ALA A 213 -8.46 20.75 34.82
CA ALA A 213 -7.22 20.69 34.04
C ALA A 213 -6.85 19.27 33.60
N ILE A 214 -7.06 18.26 34.46
CA ILE A 214 -6.86 16.85 34.10
C ILE A 214 -7.87 16.42 33.03
N ASN A 215 -9.14 16.78 33.18
CA ASN A 215 -10.16 16.49 32.16
C ASN A 215 -9.84 17.18 30.83
N HIS A 216 -9.31 18.41 30.86
CA HIS A 216 -8.86 19.09 29.66
C HIS A 216 -7.66 18.38 29.01
N PHE A 217 -6.66 17.95 29.79
CA PHE A 217 -5.55 17.15 29.31
C PHE A 217 -6.01 15.86 28.63
N HIS A 218 -6.92 15.13 29.27
CA HIS A 218 -7.54 13.91 28.74
C HIS A 218 -8.27 14.15 27.43
N LYS A 219 -9.02 15.25 27.30
CA LYS A 219 -9.68 15.63 26.03
C LYS A 219 -8.67 15.94 24.93
N VAL A 220 -7.68 16.79 25.20
CA VAL A 220 -6.64 17.15 24.22
C VAL A 220 -5.86 15.92 23.75
N ARG A 221 -5.58 14.96 24.64
CA ARG A 221 -4.91 13.69 24.27
C ARG A 221 -5.81 12.78 23.45
N LEU A 222 -7.10 12.69 23.77
CA LEU A 222 -8.08 11.90 23.02
C LEU A 222 -8.29 12.46 21.61
N ASP A 223 -8.40 13.78 21.47
CA ASP A 223 -8.46 14.46 20.17
C ASP A 223 -7.13 14.28 19.40
N GLY A 224 -6.00 14.27 20.13
CA GLY A 224 -4.68 13.93 19.59
C GLY A 224 -4.63 12.52 18.99
N ILE A 225 -5.15 11.50 19.68
CA ILE A 225 -5.24 10.13 19.18
C ILE A 225 -6.10 10.08 17.91
N SER A 226 -7.30 10.67 17.98
CA SER A 226 -8.26 10.67 16.85
C SER A 226 -7.67 11.38 15.62
N SER A 227 -7.01 12.52 15.82
CA SER A 227 -6.38 13.27 14.72
C SER A 227 -5.18 12.57 14.09
N GLN A 228 -4.41 11.76 14.84
CA GLN A 228 -3.34 10.96 14.24
C GLN A 228 -3.88 9.85 13.33
N LEU A 229 -5.03 9.27 13.69
CA LEU A 229 -5.65 8.16 12.95
C LEU A 229 -6.48 8.65 11.75
N ALA A 230 -7.01 9.88 11.80
CA ALA A 230 -7.79 10.49 10.72
C ALA A 230 -6.97 11.09 9.56
N LEU A 231 -5.63 10.95 9.56
CA LEU A 231 -4.79 11.50 8.49
C LEU A 231 -4.89 10.63 7.22
N ASN A 232 -5.22 11.26 6.08
CA ASN A 232 -5.39 10.59 4.78
C ASN A 232 -4.16 9.80 4.30
N ASN A 233 -2.95 10.17 4.73
CA ASN A 233 -1.71 9.46 4.43
C ASN A 233 -1.29 8.65 5.65
N LEU A 234 -1.96 7.52 5.87
CA LEU A 234 -1.62 6.67 6.99
C LEU A 234 -0.21 6.09 6.78
N SER A 235 0.59 6.17 7.83
CA SER A 235 1.92 5.58 7.92
C SER A 235 1.90 4.72 9.16
N ASP A 236 2.67 3.63 9.17
CA ASP A 236 2.95 2.81 10.35
C ASP A 236 3.22 3.68 11.59
N THR A 237 3.89 4.82 11.39
CA THR A 237 4.25 5.73 12.47
C THR A 237 3.06 6.40 13.15
N HIS A 238 1.94 6.61 12.45
CA HIS A 238 0.76 7.28 12.99
C HIS A 238 0.02 6.40 13.99
N VAL A 239 -0.22 5.12 13.65
CA VAL A 239 -0.83 4.14 14.56
C VAL A 239 0.04 3.93 15.80
N LEU A 240 1.37 3.80 15.61
CA LEU A 240 2.31 3.67 16.72
C LEU A 240 2.37 4.94 17.59
N LYS A 241 2.27 6.14 17.00
CA LYS A 241 2.19 7.40 17.76
C LYS A 241 0.89 7.49 18.56
N ALA A 242 -0.24 7.07 17.99
CA ALA A 242 -1.52 7.03 18.67
C ALA A 242 -1.49 6.08 19.88
N LEU A 243 -0.94 4.86 19.72
CA LEU A 243 -0.76 3.92 20.82
C LEU A 243 0.20 4.46 21.90
N LYS A 244 1.32 5.07 21.49
CA LYS A 244 2.25 5.73 22.44
C LYS A 244 1.58 6.87 23.20
N LEU A 245 0.71 7.65 22.54
CA LEU A 245 -0.08 8.69 23.19
C LEU A 245 -1.04 8.10 24.23
N TYR A 246 -1.71 6.99 23.90
CA TYR A 246 -2.58 6.27 24.83
C TYR A 246 -1.82 5.82 26.09
N ILE A 247 -0.74 5.05 25.90
CA ILE A 247 0.13 4.51 26.97
C ILE A 247 0.68 5.63 27.86
N ARG A 248 1.31 6.64 27.24
CA ARG A 248 1.99 7.72 27.98
C ARG A 248 1.00 8.61 28.73
N THR A 249 -0.23 8.77 28.22
CA THR A 249 -1.26 9.55 28.92
C THR A 249 -1.64 8.86 30.22
N LEU A 250 -1.86 7.54 30.23
CA LEU A 250 -2.17 6.78 31.46
C LEU A 250 -1.03 6.84 32.47
N GLN A 251 0.21 6.59 32.03
CA GLN A 251 1.40 6.69 32.88
C GLN A 251 1.54 8.10 33.49
N THR A 252 1.36 9.15 32.67
CA THR A 252 1.44 10.54 33.12
C THR A 252 0.32 10.87 34.09
N THR A 253 -0.92 10.46 33.81
CA THR A 253 -2.08 10.69 34.69
C THR A 253 -1.88 10.04 36.06
N LYS A 254 -1.31 8.83 36.13
CA LYS A 254 -0.92 8.18 37.40
C LYS A 254 0.00 9.09 38.23
N VAL A 255 1.03 9.65 37.59
CA VAL A 255 1.99 10.55 38.24
C VAL A 255 1.34 11.88 38.64
N LEU A 256 0.49 12.46 37.78
CA LEU A 256 -0.21 13.72 38.07
C LEU A 256 -1.14 13.60 39.29
N LEU A 257 -1.86 12.48 39.39
CA LEU A 257 -2.80 12.18 40.49
C LEU A 257 -2.07 11.78 41.79
N SER A 258 -0.77 11.46 41.75
CA SER A 258 0.06 11.11 42.92
C SER A 258 0.50 12.29 43.81
N ARG A 259 -0.32 13.34 43.93
CA ARG A 259 -0.06 14.64 44.62
C ARG A 259 0.87 15.64 43.93
N ARG A 260 1.66 15.23 42.94
CA ARG A 260 2.60 16.12 42.21
C ARG A 260 1.93 17.38 41.65
N LEU A 261 0.74 17.26 41.06
CA LEU A 261 0.00 18.42 40.57
C LEU A 261 -0.45 19.34 41.71
N SER A 262 -0.98 18.76 42.80
CA SER A 262 -1.38 19.52 43.99
C SER A 262 -0.21 20.30 44.57
N ASP A 263 0.98 19.70 44.65
CA ASP A 263 2.19 20.35 45.16
C ASP A 263 2.61 21.55 44.28
N THR A 264 2.57 21.38 42.94
CA THR A 264 2.91 22.47 42.01
C THR A 264 1.92 23.64 42.11
N LEU A 265 0.62 23.33 42.25
CA LEU A 265 -0.43 24.34 42.47
C LEU A 265 -0.32 24.97 43.86
N GLY A 266 0.10 24.21 44.87
CA GLY A 266 0.39 24.69 46.22
C GLY A 266 1.54 25.70 46.25
N LYS A 267 2.63 25.42 45.52
CA LYS A 267 3.75 26.37 45.35
C LYS A 267 3.29 27.69 44.72
N LEU A 268 2.35 27.66 43.78
CA LEU A 268 1.78 28.86 43.16
C LEU A 268 0.88 29.66 44.11
N LYS A 269 0.26 29.02 45.10
CA LYS A 269 -0.54 29.71 46.13
C LYS A 269 0.31 30.32 47.25
N ALA A 270 1.53 29.83 47.44
CA ALA A 270 2.36 30.19 48.60
C ALA A 270 2.89 31.64 48.57
N ARG A 271 2.99 32.27 47.39
CA ARG A 271 3.58 33.61 47.24
C ARG A 271 2.75 34.47 46.28
N PRO A 272 2.67 35.80 46.49
CA PRO A 272 2.08 36.71 45.52
C PRO A 272 2.82 36.66 44.18
N ILE A 273 2.08 36.72 43.07
CA ILE A 273 2.63 36.51 41.72
C ILE A 273 3.73 37.54 41.39
N LEU A 274 3.54 38.81 41.74
CA LEU A 274 4.54 39.87 41.51
C LEU A 274 5.82 39.71 42.35
N SER A 275 5.79 38.87 43.39
CA SER A 275 6.94 38.56 44.23
C SER A 275 7.69 37.31 43.79
N ASP A 276 7.24 36.65 42.72
CA ASP A 276 7.87 35.47 42.16
C ASP A 276 9.23 35.83 41.53
N PRO A 277 10.33 35.10 41.84
CA PRO A 277 11.64 35.35 41.26
C PRO A 277 11.64 35.30 39.72
N GLU A 278 10.82 34.45 39.10
CA GLU A 278 10.78 34.32 37.64
C GLU A 278 10.25 35.59 36.96
N ILE A 279 9.36 36.34 37.64
CA ILE A 279 8.83 37.61 37.12
C ILE A 279 9.77 38.75 37.44
N ARG A 280 10.38 38.75 38.63
CA ARG A 280 11.37 39.78 39.02
C ARG A 280 12.65 39.73 38.19
N ALA A 281 13.04 38.55 37.70
CA ALA A 281 14.18 38.39 36.79
C ALA A 281 13.92 38.97 35.38
N LEU A 282 12.72 39.47 35.08
CA LEU A 282 12.42 40.11 33.80
C LEU A 282 12.79 41.60 33.83
N ASP A 283 14.03 41.91 33.47
CA ASP A 283 14.58 43.28 33.45
C ASP A 283 13.68 44.27 32.70
N ASN A 284 13.03 43.83 31.63
CA ASN A 284 12.17 44.68 30.78
C ASN A 284 10.88 45.17 31.45
N LEU A 285 10.48 44.59 32.58
CA LEU A 285 9.24 44.92 33.28
C LEU A 285 9.45 46.07 34.30
N ASP A 286 10.69 46.38 34.67
CA ASP A 286 11.11 47.39 35.66
C ASP A 286 10.25 47.36 36.95
N ILE A 287 10.05 46.17 37.52
CA ILE A 287 9.21 45.98 38.72
C ILE A 287 9.75 46.76 39.92
N ASP A 288 11.06 46.96 39.99
CA ASP A 288 11.70 47.72 41.09
C ASP A 288 11.27 49.20 41.11
N ILE A 289 10.93 49.74 39.94
CA ILE A 289 10.51 51.12 39.73
C ILE A 289 8.97 51.20 39.70
N LEU A 290 8.33 50.44 38.82
CA LEU A 290 6.88 50.50 38.59
C LEU A 290 6.08 49.76 39.65
N GLY A 291 6.64 48.72 40.28
CA GLY A 291 5.97 47.91 41.31
C GLY A 291 5.61 48.66 42.59
N ARG A 292 6.19 49.85 42.82
CA ARG A 292 5.84 50.73 43.94
C ARG A 292 4.48 51.40 43.76
N TRP A 293 4.04 51.58 42.52
CA TRP A 293 2.83 52.31 42.13
C TRP A 293 1.66 51.38 41.74
N VAL A 294 1.86 50.07 41.90
CA VAL A 294 0.85 49.05 41.68
C VAL A 294 -0.11 49.01 42.87
N ALA A 295 -1.42 48.91 42.61
CA ALA A 295 -2.44 48.78 43.64
C ALA A 295 -2.13 47.62 44.60
N VAL A 296 -2.47 47.81 45.89
CA VAL A 296 -2.19 46.84 46.96
C VAL A 296 -2.78 45.47 46.65
N ASP A 297 -3.97 45.43 46.04
CA ASP A 297 -4.66 44.21 45.62
C ASP A 297 -3.86 43.41 44.60
N VAL A 298 -3.20 44.08 43.66
CA VAL A 298 -2.37 43.43 42.63
C VAL A 298 -1.03 43.00 43.22
N LYS A 299 -0.45 43.80 44.12
CA LYS A 299 0.83 43.49 44.81
C LYS A 299 0.74 42.23 45.68
N ASN A 300 -0.37 42.07 46.39
CA ASN A 300 -0.61 40.96 47.31
C ASN A 300 -1.42 39.81 46.67
N PHE A 301 -1.69 39.87 45.36
CA PHE A 301 -2.51 38.86 44.70
C PHE A 301 -1.86 37.47 44.72
N THR A 302 -2.52 36.54 45.40
CA THR A 302 -2.27 35.10 45.33
C THR A 302 -3.39 34.41 44.56
N PRO A 303 -3.08 33.62 43.53
CA PRO A 303 -4.10 32.98 42.71
C PRO A 303 -4.85 31.94 43.54
N TRP A 304 -6.18 32.02 43.56
CA TRP A 304 -7.01 30.98 44.14
C TRP A 304 -7.33 29.93 43.07
N ILE A 305 -6.84 28.70 43.28
CA ILE A 305 -7.09 27.54 42.41
C ILE A 305 -7.69 26.44 43.29
N LYS A 306 -8.84 25.89 42.91
CA LYS A 306 -9.43 24.77 43.63
C LYS A 306 -8.57 23.51 43.41
N THR A 307 -7.92 23.04 44.48
CA THR A 307 -7.15 21.79 44.51
C THR A 307 -7.99 20.76 45.25
N ASN A 308 -8.57 19.82 44.51
CA ASN A 308 -9.28 18.69 45.10
C ASN A 308 -8.28 17.55 45.30
N GLU A 309 -8.15 17.07 46.54
CA GLU A 309 -7.41 15.84 46.80
C GLU A 309 -8.34 14.67 46.53
N MET A 310 -8.15 14.03 45.37
CA MET A 310 -8.92 12.84 45.00
C MET A 310 -8.44 11.64 45.82
N SER A 311 -9.38 10.80 46.26
CA SER A 311 -9.03 9.50 46.85
C SER A 311 -8.40 8.58 45.79
N LYS A 312 -7.62 7.58 46.22
CA LYS A 312 -7.03 6.59 45.31
C LYS A 312 -8.10 5.90 44.46
N ALA A 313 -9.22 5.50 45.07
CA ALA A 313 -10.33 4.84 44.38
C ALA A 313 -10.99 5.74 43.30
N GLU A 314 -11.14 7.04 43.56
CA GLU A 314 -11.67 7.98 42.56
C GLU A 314 -10.67 8.22 41.43
N SER A 315 -9.37 8.29 41.75
CA SER A 315 -8.31 8.43 40.75
C SER A 315 -8.28 7.25 39.78
N GLU A 316 -8.42 6.02 40.30
CA GLU A 316 -8.51 4.81 39.48
C GLU A 316 -9.77 4.82 38.61
N LYS A 317 -10.93 5.21 39.16
CA LYS A 317 -12.17 5.31 38.37
C LYS A 317 -12.01 6.26 37.18
N VAL A 318 -11.46 7.46 37.38
CA VAL A 318 -11.23 8.43 36.29
C VAL A 318 -10.27 7.89 35.24
N MET A 319 -9.22 7.17 35.66
CA MET A 319 -8.29 6.56 34.72
C MET A 319 -8.94 5.43 33.94
N LYS A 320 -9.73 4.57 34.60
CA LYS A 320 -10.44 3.48 33.94
C LYS A 320 -11.46 4.00 32.92
N THR A 321 -12.27 5.00 33.27
CA THR A 321 -13.26 5.59 32.34
C THR A 321 -12.61 6.30 31.15
N TRP A 322 -11.49 7.00 31.36
CA TRP A 322 -10.76 7.57 30.23
C TRP A 322 -10.11 6.48 29.37
N SER A 323 -9.56 5.42 29.98
CA SER A 323 -8.90 4.34 29.26
C SER A 323 -9.85 3.53 28.38
N THR A 324 -11.12 3.33 28.79
CA THR A 324 -12.14 2.68 27.96
C THR A 324 -12.50 3.59 26.77
N GLN A 325 -12.83 4.85 27.04
CA GLN A 325 -13.19 5.82 26.01
C GLN A 325 -12.07 6.02 24.97
N ALA A 326 -10.82 6.10 25.42
CA ALA A 326 -9.67 6.27 24.55
C ALA A 326 -9.36 5.00 23.75
N LEU A 327 -9.59 3.80 24.31
CA LEU A 327 -9.47 2.54 23.59
C LEU A 327 -10.51 2.44 22.48
N ASP A 328 -11.79 2.77 22.77
CA ASP A 328 -12.86 2.73 21.76
C ASP A 328 -12.55 3.64 20.57
N ARG A 329 -12.06 4.86 20.85
CA ARG A 329 -11.63 5.82 19.82
C ARG A 329 -10.41 5.35 19.04
N PHE A 330 -9.46 4.71 19.72
CA PHE A 330 -8.28 4.13 19.08
C PHE A 330 -8.68 2.98 18.15
N VAL A 331 -9.53 2.07 18.62
CA VAL A 331 -10.04 0.92 17.86
C VAL A 331 -10.81 1.38 16.63
N SER A 332 -11.80 2.26 16.79
CA SER A 332 -12.60 2.75 15.66
C SER A 332 -11.74 3.51 14.65
N GLY A 333 -10.86 4.40 15.13
CA GLY A 333 -9.96 5.15 14.26
C GLY A 333 -8.96 4.26 13.54
N CYS A 334 -8.48 3.18 14.16
CA CYS A 334 -7.61 2.21 13.50
C CYS A 334 -8.37 1.37 12.47
N GLN A 335 -9.63 0.98 12.72
CA GLN A 335 -10.45 0.29 11.73
C GLN A 335 -10.64 1.15 10.46
N ASP A 336 -11.02 2.42 10.63
CA ASP A 336 -11.18 3.36 9.51
C ASP A 336 -9.86 3.56 8.74
N ALA A 337 -8.77 3.71 9.48
CA ALA A 337 -7.45 3.92 8.91
C ALA A 337 -6.94 2.69 8.14
N LEU A 338 -7.10 1.49 8.69
CA LEU A 338 -6.65 0.23 8.10
C LEU A 338 -7.59 -0.28 6.99
N ALA A 339 -8.81 0.24 6.86
CA ALA A 339 -9.72 -0.10 5.77
C ALA A 339 -9.15 0.26 4.39
N THR A 340 -8.33 1.32 4.31
CA THR A 340 -7.67 1.77 3.07
C THR A 340 -6.32 1.09 2.81
N TRP A 341 -5.84 0.28 3.76
CA TRP A 341 -4.52 -0.33 3.69
C TRP A 341 -4.54 -1.59 2.81
N ASN A 342 -3.59 -1.67 1.86
CA ASN A 342 -3.51 -2.76 0.88
C ASN A 342 -2.23 -3.61 1.00
N ASP A 343 -1.18 -3.13 1.69
CA ASP A 343 0.07 -3.88 1.85
C ASP A 343 -0.01 -4.89 3.00
N PHE A 344 -0.14 -6.17 2.66
CA PHE A 344 -0.24 -7.26 3.63
C PHE A 344 1.01 -7.38 4.51
N SER A 345 2.20 -7.22 3.91
CA SER A 345 3.47 -7.38 4.62
C SER A 345 3.69 -6.25 5.63
N GLY A 346 3.40 -5.02 5.24
CA GLY A 346 3.38 -3.85 6.12
C GLY A 346 2.37 -4.00 7.26
N LEU A 347 1.18 -4.54 6.99
CA LEU A 347 0.14 -4.73 8.01
C LEU A 347 0.56 -5.74 9.10
N ILE A 348 1.16 -6.86 8.72
CA ILE A 348 1.70 -7.85 9.67
C ILE A 348 2.84 -7.25 10.50
N ALA A 349 3.74 -6.50 9.87
CA ALA A 349 4.81 -5.79 10.58
C ALA A 349 4.27 -4.74 11.55
N LEU A 350 3.22 -4.01 11.16
CA LEU A 350 2.55 -3.02 12.00
C LEU A 350 1.87 -3.69 13.19
N ARG A 351 1.11 -4.79 12.98
CA ARG A 351 0.52 -5.61 14.06
C ARG A 351 1.58 -6.04 15.07
N ARG A 352 2.74 -6.51 14.58
CA ARG A 352 3.84 -6.90 15.45
C ARG A 352 4.34 -5.72 16.30
N LYS A 353 4.65 -4.58 15.68
CA LYS A 353 5.16 -3.39 16.38
C LYS A 353 4.16 -2.80 17.38
N THR A 354 2.86 -2.84 17.09
CA THR A 354 1.82 -2.34 18.00
C THR A 354 1.64 -3.26 19.20
N LEU A 355 1.60 -4.58 19.00
CA LEU A 355 1.55 -5.56 20.08
C LEU A 355 2.80 -5.47 20.96
N GLU A 356 4.00 -5.41 20.36
CA GLU A 356 5.26 -5.25 21.08
C GLU A 356 5.27 -3.99 21.96
N GLY A 357 4.84 -2.84 21.40
CA GLY A 357 4.79 -1.58 22.15
C GLY A 357 3.77 -1.57 23.29
N TRP A 358 2.67 -2.32 23.17
CA TRP A 358 1.70 -2.51 24.25
C TRP A 358 2.24 -3.46 25.33
N LEU A 359 2.69 -4.64 24.94
CA LEU A 359 3.18 -5.68 25.86
C LEU A 359 4.37 -5.18 26.69
N SER A 360 5.32 -4.46 26.07
CA SER A 360 6.46 -3.89 26.78
C SER A 360 6.09 -2.81 27.80
N SER A 361 4.87 -2.27 27.73
CA SER A 361 4.41 -1.18 28.59
C SER A 361 3.33 -1.62 29.57
N LYS A 362 2.79 -2.84 29.41
CA LYS A 362 1.63 -3.39 30.13
C LYS A 362 1.72 -3.18 31.64
N ALA A 363 2.80 -3.66 32.27
CA ALA A 363 3.00 -3.61 33.72
C ALA A 363 3.06 -2.19 34.29
N SER A 364 3.50 -1.22 33.48
CA SER A 364 3.63 0.18 33.90
C SER A 364 2.33 0.98 33.72
N THR A 365 1.38 0.48 32.93
CA THR A 365 0.18 1.22 32.50
C THR A 365 -1.07 0.83 33.26
N PRO A 366 -1.58 1.69 34.16
CA PRO A 366 -2.88 1.47 34.81
C PRO A 366 -4.03 1.66 33.80
N THR A 367 -4.74 0.57 33.48
CA THR A 367 -5.86 0.56 32.52
C THR A 367 -7.14 0.01 33.16
N HIS A 368 -8.25 0.02 32.43
CA HIS A 368 -9.50 -0.62 32.86
C HIS A 368 -9.40 -2.15 32.89
N SER A 369 -8.69 -2.74 31.93
CA SER A 369 -8.30 -4.14 31.86
C SER A 369 -7.18 -4.27 30.82
N SER A 370 -6.08 -4.93 31.19
CA SER A 370 -4.99 -5.17 30.25
C SER A 370 -5.43 -6.08 29.09
N LEU A 371 -6.29 -7.06 29.39
CA LEU A 371 -6.78 -8.02 28.40
C LEU A 371 -7.71 -7.33 27.39
N ALA A 372 -8.59 -6.45 27.85
CA ALA A 372 -9.47 -5.70 26.96
C ALA A 372 -8.71 -4.82 25.94
N VAL A 373 -7.59 -4.21 26.36
CA VAL A 373 -6.73 -3.45 25.45
C VAL A 373 -6.05 -4.38 24.43
N LEU A 374 -5.53 -5.52 24.88
CA LEU A 374 -4.92 -6.52 24.00
C LEU A 374 -5.93 -7.02 22.96
N ASP A 375 -7.13 -7.40 23.39
CA ASP A 375 -8.20 -7.88 22.52
C ASP A 375 -8.68 -6.79 21.56
N GLY A 376 -8.75 -5.53 22.00
CA GLY A 376 -9.03 -4.39 21.12
C GLY A 376 -8.00 -4.26 20.00
N ILE A 377 -6.70 -4.36 20.30
CA ILE A 377 -5.63 -4.33 19.30
C ILE A 377 -5.73 -5.55 18.37
N ARG A 378 -5.84 -6.76 18.93
CA ARG A 378 -5.92 -8.03 18.18
C ARG A 378 -7.10 -8.01 17.21
N LYS A 379 -8.29 -7.63 17.69
CA LYS A 379 -9.51 -7.58 16.89
C LYS A 379 -9.35 -6.68 15.66
N VAL A 380 -8.86 -5.46 15.84
CA VAL A 380 -8.70 -4.50 14.73
C VAL A 380 -7.74 -5.02 13.66
N PHE A 381 -6.59 -5.55 14.06
CA PHE A 381 -5.61 -6.07 13.11
C PHE A 381 -6.10 -7.36 12.46
N ASN A 382 -6.68 -8.30 13.22
CA ASN A 382 -7.17 -9.55 12.69
C ASN A 382 -8.32 -9.31 11.70
N GLU A 383 -9.28 -8.43 11.99
CA GLU A 383 -10.36 -8.03 11.06
C GLU A 383 -9.81 -7.39 9.78
N SER A 384 -8.77 -6.55 9.90
CA SER A 384 -8.14 -5.93 8.73
C SER A 384 -7.37 -6.94 7.88
N ILE A 385 -6.67 -7.89 8.53
CA ILE A 385 -5.94 -8.97 7.86
C ILE A 385 -6.92 -9.92 7.16
N THR A 386 -8.02 -10.34 7.82
CA THR A 386 -9.03 -11.20 7.20
C THR A 386 -9.70 -10.52 6.01
N ARG A 387 -9.98 -9.21 6.08
CA ARG A 387 -10.45 -8.42 4.93
C ARG A 387 -9.44 -8.45 3.78
N LEU A 388 -8.16 -8.28 4.05
CA LEU A 388 -7.14 -8.28 3.00
C LEU A 388 -6.97 -9.67 2.37
N LEU A 389 -6.96 -10.73 3.19
CA LEU A 389 -6.93 -12.12 2.73
C LEU A 389 -8.15 -12.46 1.87
N SER A 390 -9.35 -11.99 2.24
CA SER A 390 -10.55 -12.19 1.44
C SER A 390 -10.49 -11.45 0.11
N THR A 391 -9.97 -10.21 0.07
CA THR A 391 -9.76 -9.50 -1.20
C THR A 391 -8.73 -10.17 -2.10
N GLN A 392 -7.64 -10.72 -1.54
CA GLN A 392 -6.65 -11.49 -2.29
C GLN A 392 -7.26 -12.79 -2.85
N ALA A 393 -8.07 -13.50 -2.06
CA ALA A 393 -8.80 -14.68 -2.54
C ALA A 393 -9.79 -14.32 -3.66
N GLN A 394 -10.54 -13.22 -3.51
CA GLN A 394 -11.49 -12.72 -4.51
C GLN A 394 -10.83 -12.31 -5.83
N ALA A 395 -9.54 -11.97 -5.86
CA ALA A 395 -8.84 -11.67 -7.12
C ALA A 395 -8.85 -12.86 -8.11
N LEU A 396 -9.14 -14.08 -7.65
CA LEU A 396 -9.40 -15.24 -8.52
C LEU A 396 -10.63 -15.06 -9.42
N GLU A 397 -11.60 -14.24 -9.01
CA GLU A 397 -12.78 -13.92 -9.81
C GLU A 397 -12.40 -13.20 -11.11
N HIS A 398 -11.40 -12.30 -11.06
CA HIS A 398 -10.89 -11.65 -12.26
C HIS A 398 -10.31 -12.68 -13.26
N PHE A 399 -9.66 -13.73 -12.77
CA PHE A 399 -9.23 -14.83 -13.65
C PHE A 399 -10.44 -15.54 -14.29
N GLY A 400 -11.50 -15.82 -13.53
CA GLY A 400 -12.75 -16.36 -14.07
C GLY A 400 -13.37 -15.47 -15.15
N GLN A 401 -13.45 -14.15 -14.90
CA GLN A 401 -13.97 -13.17 -15.87
C GLN A 401 -13.13 -13.12 -17.15
N GLN A 402 -11.80 -13.16 -17.05
CA GLN A 402 -10.91 -13.21 -18.22
C GLN A 402 -11.12 -14.48 -19.06
N VAL A 403 -11.34 -15.63 -18.41
CA VAL A 403 -11.67 -16.87 -19.11
C VAL A 403 -13.00 -16.75 -19.85
N SER A 404 -14.05 -16.20 -19.20
CA SER A 404 -15.33 -15.96 -19.85
C SER A 404 -15.22 -15.00 -21.05
N LEU A 405 -14.45 -13.91 -20.91
CA LEU A 405 -14.20 -12.96 -22.02
C LEU A 405 -13.48 -13.61 -23.20
N THR A 406 -12.50 -14.47 -22.92
CA THR A 406 -11.75 -15.21 -23.95
C THR A 406 -12.68 -16.19 -24.69
N ILE A 407 -13.63 -16.82 -23.99
CA ILE A 407 -14.62 -17.72 -24.59
C ILE A 407 -15.62 -16.95 -25.46
N THR A 408 -16.06 -15.76 -25.05
CA THR A 408 -16.99 -14.94 -25.83
C THR A 408 -16.35 -14.34 -27.09
N THR A 409 -15.06 -13.99 -27.03
CA THR A 409 -14.31 -13.40 -28.16
C THR A 409 -13.59 -14.45 -29.01
N TRP A 410 -13.78 -15.73 -28.70
CA TRP A 410 -13.10 -16.86 -29.34
C TRP A 410 -13.29 -16.89 -30.86
N ASP A 411 -14.47 -16.50 -31.35
CA ASP A 411 -14.77 -16.55 -32.79
C ASP A 411 -14.18 -15.36 -33.58
N GLU A 412 -13.64 -14.34 -32.90
CA GLU A 412 -13.06 -13.13 -33.51
C GLU A 412 -11.56 -13.23 -33.77
N VAL A 413 -10.88 -14.20 -33.14
CA VAL A 413 -9.42 -14.29 -33.13
C VAL A 413 -8.96 -15.61 -33.77
N GLU A 414 -7.96 -15.53 -34.65
CA GLU A 414 -7.32 -16.74 -35.18
C GLU A 414 -6.55 -17.45 -34.07
N HIS A 415 -6.82 -18.74 -33.89
CA HIS A 415 -6.16 -19.54 -32.87
C HIS A 415 -5.15 -20.48 -33.51
N SER A 416 -3.90 -20.40 -33.04
CA SER A 416 -2.89 -21.38 -33.41
C SER A 416 -3.29 -22.74 -32.85
N GLY A 417 -3.36 -23.76 -33.73
CA GLY A 417 -3.55 -25.14 -33.31
C GLY A 417 -2.39 -25.65 -32.44
N ALA A 418 -2.57 -26.85 -31.86
CA ALA A 418 -1.56 -27.48 -31.03
C ALA A 418 -0.23 -27.63 -31.80
N GLN A 419 0.86 -27.12 -31.22
CA GLN A 419 2.19 -27.22 -31.84
C GLN A 419 2.80 -28.60 -31.61
N SER A 420 3.31 -29.23 -32.66
CA SER A 420 3.95 -30.53 -32.54
C SER A 420 5.30 -30.41 -31.82
N LEU A 421 5.66 -31.41 -31.01
CA LEU A 421 7.01 -31.53 -30.46
C LEU A 421 8.07 -31.64 -31.57
N TRP A 422 7.67 -32.10 -32.75
CA TRP A 422 8.55 -32.34 -33.88
C TRP A 422 8.57 -31.20 -34.91
N ASP A 423 8.00 -30.03 -34.58
CA ASP A 423 8.02 -28.87 -35.47
C ASP A 423 9.44 -28.39 -35.75
N SER A 424 9.69 -27.98 -37.00
CA SER A 424 10.96 -27.40 -37.45
C SER A 424 11.41 -26.18 -36.62
N LYS A 425 10.45 -25.47 -36.01
CA LYS A 425 10.70 -24.34 -35.11
C LYS A 425 11.41 -24.73 -33.81
N LEU A 426 11.20 -25.94 -33.29
CA LEU A 426 11.90 -26.43 -32.08
C LEU A 426 13.30 -26.92 -32.41
N LEU A 427 13.48 -27.52 -33.59
CA LEU A 427 14.78 -27.98 -34.08
C LEU A 427 15.76 -26.82 -34.30
N ASN A 428 15.25 -25.63 -34.60
CA ASN A 428 16.02 -24.41 -34.81
C ASN A 428 16.04 -23.47 -33.58
N PHE A 429 15.67 -23.95 -32.39
CA PHE A 429 15.58 -23.11 -31.21
C PHE A 429 16.97 -22.65 -30.72
N GLU A 430 17.15 -21.36 -30.48
CA GLU A 430 18.42 -20.81 -30.02
C GLU A 430 18.70 -21.20 -28.56
N TYR A 431 19.77 -21.98 -28.34
CA TYR A 431 20.20 -22.43 -27.01
C TYR A 431 21.08 -21.42 -26.25
N SER A 432 21.17 -20.17 -26.73
CA SER A 432 22.09 -19.14 -26.23
C SER A 432 21.84 -18.75 -24.77
N ASN A 433 20.58 -18.82 -24.30
CA ASN A 433 20.19 -18.55 -22.90
C ASN A 433 20.07 -19.83 -22.03
N GLY A 434 20.70 -20.92 -22.45
CA GLY A 434 20.69 -22.20 -21.74
C GLY A 434 19.41 -23.03 -21.92
N ALA A 435 19.37 -24.19 -21.27
CA ALA A 435 18.29 -25.18 -21.43
C ALA A 435 16.95 -24.79 -20.78
N ALA A 436 16.88 -23.71 -19.99
CA ALA A 436 15.67 -23.31 -19.29
C ALA A 436 14.54 -22.90 -20.26
N GLY A 437 14.86 -22.12 -21.30
CA GLY A 437 13.91 -21.74 -22.33
C GLY A 437 13.40 -22.94 -23.13
N LEU A 438 14.30 -23.85 -23.52
CA LEU A 438 13.93 -25.09 -24.19
C LEU A 438 13.00 -25.95 -23.32
N LYS A 439 13.34 -26.11 -22.04
CA LYS A 439 12.50 -26.86 -21.08
C LYS A 439 11.10 -26.25 -20.99
N GLN A 440 10.99 -24.93 -20.93
CA GLN A 440 9.70 -24.24 -20.88
C GLN A 440 8.89 -24.49 -22.14
N VAL A 441 9.49 -24.35 -23.33
CA VAL A 441 8.80 -24.62 -24.62
C VAL A 441 8.36 -26.07 -24.73
N ILE A 442 9.20 -27.04 -24.33
CA ILE A 442 8.82 -28.46 -24.30
C ILE A 442 7.66 -28.69 -23.32
N THR A 443 7.72 -28.12 -22.11
CA THR A 443 6.62 -28.25 -21.15
C THR A 443 5.35 -27.60 -21.64
N ASP A 444 5.44 -26.47 -22.34
CA ASP A 444 4.27 -25.77 -22.85
C ASP A 444 3.61 -26.58 -23.97
N ARG A 445 4.39 -27.19 -24.87
CA ARG A 445 3.86 -28.10 -25.91
C ARG A 445 3.28 -29.39 -25.34
N LEU A 446 3.96 -30.03 -24.39
CA LEU A 446 3.44 -31.23 -23.72
C LEU A 446 2.15 -30.96 -22.94
N LEU A 447 1.99 -29.75 -22.42
CA LEU A 447 0.84 -29.36 -21.62
C LEU A 447 -0.28 -28.70 -22.42
N GLY A 448 -0.10 -28.51 -23.74
CA GLY A 448 -1.05 -27.82 -24.62
C GLY A 448 -1.22 -26.34 -24.27
N ARG A 449 -0.16 -25.69 -23.76
CA ARG A 449 -0.20 -24.28 -23.36
C ARG A 449 -0.01 -23.37 -24.58
N ASP A 450 -1.13 -23.06 -25.21
CA ASP A 450 -1.20 -22.07 -26.28
C ASP A 450 -1.05 -20.65 -25.72
N GLU A 451 -0.84 -19.65 -26.59
CA GLU A 451 -0.70 -18.25 -26.19
C GLU A 451 -1.88 -17.77 -25.33
N ASN A 452 -3.11 -18.14 -25.71
CA ASN A 452 -4.34 -17.84 -24.97
C ASN A 452 -4.33 -18.49 -23.57
N VAL A 453 -3.91 -19.76 -23.48
CA VAL A 453 -3.84 -20.50 -22.20
C VAL A 453 -2.78 -19.87 -21.28
N ASN A 454 -1.60 -19.53 -21.82
CA ASN A 454 -0.54 -18.89 -21.06
C ASN A 454 -0.93 -17.49 -20.58
N ALA A 455 -1.61 -16.70 -21.42
CA ALA A 455 -2.11 -15.37 -21.05
C ALA A 455 -3.09 -15.46 -19.87
N SER A 456 -4.05 -16.38 -19.91
CA SER A 456 -4.99 -16.60 -18.79
C SER A 456 -4.28 -17.15 -17.55
N LEU A 457 -3.38 -18.13 -17.71
CA LEU A 457 -2.68 -18.78 -16.59
C LEU A 457 -1.73 -17.84 -15.84
N LYS A 458 -1.16 -16.83 -16.50
CA LYS A 458 -0.29 -15.85 -15.83
C LYS A 458 -0.98 -15.15 -14.66
N ASN A 459 -2.26 -14.81 -14.83
CA ASN A 459 -3.07 -14.18 -13.78
C ASN A 459 -3.30 -15.14 -12.61
N TYR A 460 -3.63 -16.40 -12.91
CA TYR A 460 -3.77 -17.46 -11.90
C TYR A 460 -2.48 -17.72 -11.13
N GLN A 461 -1.34 -17.80 -11.83
CA GLN A 461 -0.03 -18.01 -11.20
C GLN A 461 0.39 -16.85 -10.31
N THR A 462 0.11 -15.61 -10.72
CA THR A 462 0.38 -14.41 -9.91
C THR A 462 -0.45 -14.43 -8.64
N TRP A 463 -1.76 -14.69 -8.77
CA TRP A 463 -2.66 -14.86 -7.63
C TRP A 463 -2.18 -15.96 -6.67
N LEU A 464 -1.80 -17.11 -7.19
CA LEU A 464 -1.36 -18.25 -6.39
C LEU A 464 -0.01 -17.98 -5.69
N ALA A 465 0.90 -17.22 -6.31
CA ALA A 465 2.12 -16.76 -5.65
C ALA A 465 1.81 -15.81 -4.48
N ASP A 466 0.85 -14.90 -4.65
CA ASP A 466 0.42 -13.97 -3.60
C ASP A 466 -0.21 -14.72 -2.41
N ILE A 467 -1.07 -15.71 -2.68
CA ILE A 467 -1.67 -16.55 -1.63
C ILE A 467 -0.62 -17.35 -0.87
N ARG A 468 0.35 -17.97 -1.57
CA ARG A 468 1.45 -18.71 -0.92
C ARG A 468 2.29 -17.78 -0.04
N ARG A 469 2.62 -16.60 -0.53
CA ARG A 469 3.34 -15.58 0.25
C ARG A 469 2.58 -15.16 1.50
N SER A 470 1.26 -14.94 1.39
CA SER A 470 0.40 -14.64 2.54
C SER A 470 0.40 -15.79 3.53
N GLY A 471 0.35 -17.05 3.06
CA GLY A 471 0.46 -18.25 3.89
C GLY A 471 1.80 -18.34 4.65
N GLU A 472 2.92 -18.08 3.97
CA GLU A 472 4.26 -18.06 4.60
C GLU A 472 4.37 -16.99 5.69
N LEU A 473 3.83 -15.79 5.43
CA LEU A 473 3.82 -14.70 6.40
C LEU A 473 2.92 -15.01 7.62
N LEU A 474 1.79 -15.69 7.41
CA LEU A 474 0.93 -16.19 8.50
C LEU A 474 1.63 -17.28 9.32
N ALA A 475 2.34 -18.20 8.67
CA ALA A 475 3.14 -19.21 9.36
C ALA A 475 4.25 -18.56 10.19
N GLY A 476 4.85 -17.46 9.69
CA GLY A 476 5.83 -16.66 10.41
C GLY A 476 5.31 -16.04 11.72
N LEU A 477 3.99 -15.83 11.88
CA LEU A 477 3.42 -15.34 13.12
C LEU A 477 3.61 -16.31 14.30
N ARG A 478 3.64 -17.62 14.04
CA ARG A 478 3.79 -18.67 15.07
C ARG A 478 5.18 -18.70 15.70
N VAL A 479 6.18 -18.14 15.01
CA VAL A 479 7.60 -18.19 15.39
C VAL A 479 8.00 -17.01 16.28
N ILE A 480 7.10 -16.04 16.49
CA ILE A 480 7.42 -14.85 17.27
C ILE A 480 7.51 -15.20 18.76
N LYS A 481 8.64 -14.87 19.37
CA LYS A 481 8.89 -15.11 20.80
C LYS A 481 8.29 -14.01 21.68
N TRP A 482 6.99 -14.06 21.93
CA TRP A 482 6.32 -13.10 22.81
C TRP A 482 6.76 -13.22 24.28
N ASN A 483 7.17 -14.40 24.72
CA ASN A 483 7.64 -14.64 26.10
C ASN A 483 8.85 -13.79 26.48
N GLU A 484 9.72 -13.41 25.54
CA GLU A 484 10.88 -12.56 25.82
C GLU A 484 10.50 -11.07 26.00
N ILE A 485 9.28 -10.69 25.59
CA ILE A 485 8.77 -9.30 25.62
C ILE A 485 7.85 -9.07 26.83
N ILE A 486 7.22 -10.13 27.34
CA ILE A 486 6.32 -10.08 28.49
C ILE A 486 7.18 -10.19 29.76
N ASP A 487 7.11 -9.19 30.64
CA ASP A 487 7.76 -9.27 31.94
C ASP A 487 7.05 -10.31 32.83
N GLU A 488 7.79 -11.30 33.37
CA GLU A 488 7.29 -12.44 34.19
C GLU A 488 6.56 -12.05 35.49
N TYR A 489 6.47 -10.76 35.83
CA TYR A 489 6.00 -10.28 37.13
C TYR A 489 4.53 -9.84 37.18
N ASP A 490 3.78 -9.95 36.07
CA ASP A 490 2.50 -9.23 35.88
C ASP A 490 1.34 -10.11 35.38
N ASP A 491 1.23 -11.32 35.92
CA ASP A 491 0.04 -12.16 35.77
C ASP A 491 -0.99 -11.80 36.84
N GLU A 492 -1.83 -10.79 36.54
CA GLU A 492 -3.06 -10.56 37.30
C GLU A 492 -4.08 -11.71 37.12
N ASP A 493 -3.90 -12.56 36.10
CA ASP A 493 -4.71 -13.77 35.83
C ASP A 493 -3.78 -14.94 35.40
N PRO A 494 -3.48 -15.91 36.28
CA PRO A 494 -2.57 -17.02 35.98
C PRO A 494 -3.13 -18.04 34.97
N ASP A 495 -4.41 -17.90 34.58
CA ASP A 495 -5.11 -18.85 33.72
C ASP A 495 -5.06 -18.50 32.22
N LEU A 496 -4.50 -17.35 31.83
CA LEU A 496 -4.51 -16.89 30.44
C LEU A 496 -3.09 -16.63 29.89
N ASP A 497 -2.54 -17.60 29.18
CA ASP A 497 -1.24 -17.48 28.51
C ASP A 497 -1.36 -16.63 27.23
N VAL A 498 -1.08 -15.34 27.36
CA VAL A 498 -1.08 -14.36 26.26
C VAL A 498 -0.20 -14.79 25.08
N ALA A 499 0.90 -15.48 25.32
CA ALA A 499 1.79 -15.91 24.25
C ALA A 499 1.20 -17.07 23.45
N THR A 500 0.52 -18.02 24.10
CA THR A 500 -0.21 -19.08 23.38
C THR A 500 -1.30 -18.51 22.48
N ILE A 501 -2.03 -17.51 22.97
CA ILE A 501 -3.07 -16.83 22.20
C ILE A 501 -2.50 -16.17 20.93
N LEU A 502 -1.35 -15.51 21.04
CA LEU A 502 -0.73 -14.81 19.92
C LEU A 502 0.00 -15.74 18.93
N ASN A 503 0.51 -16.89 19.40
CA ASN A 503 1.28 -17.85 18.59
C ASN A 503 0.43 -18.98 18.02
N GLU A 504 -0.66 -19.37 18.68
CA GLU A 504 -1.52 -20.48 18.26
C GLU A 504 -2.89 -19.99 17.78
N ASP A 505 -3.65 -19.29 18.62
CA ASP A 505 -5.05 -18.98 18.33
C ASP A 505 -5.18 -17.96 17.19
N ASP A 506 -4.46 -16.83 17.26
CA ASP A 506 -4.51 -15.80 16.22
C ASP A 506 -4.09 -16.35 14.85
N PRO A 507 -2.95 -17.06 14.70
CA PRO A 507 -2.57 -17.65 13.41
C PRO A 507 -3.52 -18.75 12.94
N ARG A 508 -4.15 -19.53 13.85
CA ARG A 508 -5.19 -20.52 13.48
C ARG A 508 -6.42 -19.83 12.91
N LEU A 509 -6.95 -18.81 13.59
CA LEU A 509 -8.11 -18.04 13.13
C LEU A 509 -7.87 -17.40 11.76
N LEU A 510 -6.69 -16.81 11.55
CA LEU A 510 -6.32 -16.20 10.26
C LEU A 510 -6.14 -17.25 9.16
N TRP A 511 -5.61 -18.42 9.49
CA TRP A 511 -5.45 -19.52 8.54
C TRP A 511 -6.79 -20.10 8.12
N ASP A 512 -7.71 -20.30 9.07
CA ASP A 512 -9.06 -20.80 8.79
C ASP A 512 -9.85 -19.78 7.96
N ALA A 513 -9.72 -18.47 8.25
CA ALA A 513 -10.32 -17.42 7.44
C ALA A 513 -9.76 -17.39 6.00
N LEU A 514 -8.45 -17.59 5.81
CA LEU A 514 -7.84 -17.73 4.47
C LEU A 514 -8.38 -18.96 3.75
N LYS A 515 -8.47 -20.10 4.44
CA LYS A 515 -9.01 -21.35 3.90
C LYS A 515 -10.47 -21.18 3.43
N GLU A 516 -11.31 -20.56 4.26
CA GLU A 516 -12.71 -20.29 3.93
C GLU A 516 -12.83 -19.33 2.73
N ALA A 517 -12.02 -18.26 2.70
CA ALA A 517 -12.02 -17.31 1.60
C ALA A 517 -11.58 -17.95 0.27
N ILE A 518 -10.54 -18.79 0.29
CA ILE A 518 -10.09 -19.55 -0.87
C ILE A 518 -11.17 -20.53 -1.33
N GLY A 519 -11.80 -21.28 -0.41
CA GLY A 519 -12.90 -22.19 -0.72
C GLY A 519 -14.03 -21.48 -1.47
N LYS A 520 -14.53 -20.35 -0.94
CA LYS A 520 -15.55 -19.51 -1.60
C LYS A 520 -15.08 -19.00 -2.97
N SER A 521 -13.83 -18.60 -3.11
CA SER A 521 -13.29 -18.13 -4.40
C SER A 521 -13.26 -19.24 -5.46
N PHE A 522 -12.97 -20.49 -5.07
CA PHE A 522 -13.01 -21.64 -5.98
C PHE A 522 -14.45 -22.07 -6.33
N GLU A 523 -15.39 -21.96 -5.40
CA GLU A 523 -16.82 -22.15 -5.69
C GLU A 523 -17.31 -21.12 -6.71
N ASN A 524 -16.97 -19.84 -6.52
CA ASN A 524 -17.29 -18.78 -7.47
C ASN A 524 -16.60 -19.01 -8.82
N LEU A 525 -15.35 -19.47 -8.84
CA LEU A 525 -14.64 -19.82 -10.07
C LEU A 525 -15.34 -20.98 -10.79
N GLN A 526 -15.78 -22.01 -10.05
CA GLN A 526 -16.52 -23.13 -10.62
C GLN A 526 -17.86 -22.68 -11.22
N ALA A 527 -18.56 -21.76 -10.54
CA ALA A 527 -19.78 -21.16 -11.06
C ALA A 527 -19.50 -20.34 -12.34
N ALA A 528 -18.44 -19.54 -12.36
CA ALA A 528 -18.02 -18.77 -13.53
C ALA A 528 -17.64 -19.66 -14.72
N PHE A 529 -16.98 -20.80 -14.47
CA PHE A 529 -16.73 -21.81 -15.50
C PHE A 529 -18.03 -22.46 -15.97
N GLY A 530 -18.99 -22.70 -15.07
CA GLY A 530 -20.33 -23.18 -15.42
C GLY A 530 -21.09 -22.23 -16.33
N THR A 531 -21.14 -20.95 -15.98
CA THR A 531 -21.80 -19.93 -16.82
C THR A 531 -21.07 -19.74 -18.15
N ALA A 532 -19.74 -19.80 -18.18
CA ALA A 532 -18.97 -19.75 -19.41
C ALA A 532 -19.27 -20.96 -20.32
N PHE A 533 -19.48 -22.13 -19.74
CA PHE A 533 -19.87 -23.34 -20.46
C PHE A 533 -21.28 -23.24 -21.04
N ASP A 534 -22.25 -22.72 -20.27
CA ASP A 534 -23.63 -22.54 -20.75
C ASP A 534 -23.72 -21.55 -21.92
N MET A 535 -22.75 -20.64 -22.05
CA MET A 535 -22.62 -19.70 -23.18
C MET A 535 -22.00 -20.30 -24.45
N PHE A 536 -21.73 -21.62 -24.48
CA PHE A 536 -21.20 -22.25 -25.69
C PHE A 536 -22.25 -22.22 -26.82
N GLU A 537 -22.08 -21.28 -27.76
CA GLU A 537 -22.83 -21.26 -29.02
C GLU A 537 -22.48 -22.47 -29.91
N THR A 538 -23.21 -22.67 -31.01
CA THR A 538 -22.95 -23.77 -31.96
C THR A 538 -21.64 -23.62 -32.75
N SER A 539 -21.01 -22.44 -32.71
CA SER A 539 -19.72 -22.15 -33.35
C SER A 539 -18.53 -22.59 -32.49
N ASN A 540 -17.56 -23.26 -33.13
CA ASN A 540 -16.24 -23.61 -32.59
C ASN A 540 -16.24 -24.28 -31.20
N GLN A 541 -17.23 -25.13 -30.93
CA GLN A 541 -17.39 -25.84 -29.66
C GLN A 541 -16.16 -26.65 -29.26
N SER A 542 -15.44 -27.23 -30.22
CA SER A 542 -14.24 -28.04 -29.97
C SER A 542 -13.04 -27.20 -29.51
N GLY A 543 -12.83 -26.01 -30.08
CA GLY A 543 -11.78 -25.08 -29.67
C GLY A 543 -12.02 -24.55 -28.26
N LYS A 544 -13.25 -24.07 -28.00
CA LYS A 544 -13.70 -23.59 -26.68
C LYS A 544 -13.57 -24.70 -25.62
N SER A 545 -13.97 -25.93 -25.96
CA SER A 545 -13.85 -27.09 -25.06
C SER A 545 -12.39 -27.46 -24.77
N THR A 546 -11.53 -27.44 -25.79
CA THR A 546 -10.09 -27.73 -25.66
C THR A 546 -9.40 -26.73 -24.74
N PHE A 547 -9.65 -25.43 -24.94
CA PHE A 547 -9.15 -24.36 -24.10
C PHE A 547 -9.58 -24.53 -22.63
N MET A 548 -10.87 -24.78 -22.41
CA MET A 548 -11.43 -24.92 -21.07
C MET A 548 -10.91 -26.17 -20.34
N LEU A 549 -10.80 -27.33 -21.03
CA LEU A 549 -10.21 -28.55 -20.46
C LEU A 549 -8.73 -28.36 -20.08
N ARG A 550 -7.96 -27.66 -20.93
CA ARG A 550 -6.56 -27.31 -20.63
C ARG A 550 -6.44 -26.48 -19.37
N LEU A 551 -7.26 -25.44 -19.23
CA LEU A 551 -7.29 -24.60 -18.03
C LEU A 551 -7.70 -25.40 -16.79
N ILE A 552 -8.79 -26.17 -16.85
CA ILE A 552 -9.25 -27.00 -15.72
C ILE A 552 -8.14 -27.95 -15.26
N ARG A 553 -7.43 -28.58 -16.19
CA ARG A 553 -6.32 -29.50 -15.87
C ARG A 553 -5.17 -28.79 -15.16
N GLN A 554 -4.77 -27.60 -15.63
CA GLN A 554 -3.69 -26.83 -14.99
C GLN A 554 -4.10 -26.33 -13.61
N ILE A 555 -5.34 -25.83 -13.46
CA ILE A 555 -5.88 -25.41 -12.15
C ILE A 555 -5.90 -26.59 -11.18
N ARG A 556 -6.36 -27.78 -11.61
CA ARG A 556 -6.36 -28.99 -10.77
C ARG A 556 -4.95 -29.42 -10.36
N ARG A 557 -3.95 -29.25 -11.23
CA ARG A 557 -2.55 -29.61 -10.96
C ARG A 557 -1.91 -28.67 -9.95
N ASP A 558 -2.13 -27.37 -10.11
CA ASP A 558 -1.44 -26.34 -9.33
C ASP A 558 -2.27 -25.87 -8.11
N ALA A 559 -3.49 -26.39 -7.94
CA ALA A 559 -4.38 -26.07 -6.83
C ALA A 559 -3.66 -26.23 -5.47
N PRO A 560 -3.80 -25.24 -4.57
CA PRO A 560 -3.08 -25.28 -3.30
C PRO A 560 -3.76 -26.26 -2.34
N ALA A 561 -3.29 -27.50 -2.32
CA ALA A 561 -3.86 -28.61 -1.54
C ALA A 561 -3.97 -28.33 -0.02
N GLU A 562 -3.18 -27.39 0.50
CA GLU A 562 -3.20 -26.97 1.91
C GLU A 562 -4.49 -26.24 2.31
N PHE A 563 -5.13 -25.56 1.36
CA PHE A 563 -6.33 -24.75 1.59
C PHE A 563 -7.62 -25.43 1.09
N MET A 564 -7.50 -26.51 0.32
CA MET A 564 -8.64 -27.20 -0.27
C MET A 564 -9.11 -28.37 0.58
N GLU A 565 -10.41 -28.64 0.56
CA GLU A 565 -10.93 -29.87 1.15
C GLU A 565 -10.47 -31.08 0.33
N LYS A 566 -10.12 -32.18 1.00
CA LYS A 566 -9.62 -33.41 0.36
C LYS A 566 -10.57 -34.01 -0.68
N ARG A 567 -11.85 -33.64 -0.66
CA ARG A 567 -12.89 -34.13 -1.57
C ARG A 567 -13.25 -33.13 -2.66
N PHE A 568 -12.74 -31.90 -2.61
CA PHE A 568 -13.07 -30.90 -3.61
C PHE A 568 -12.32 -31.18 -4.91
N ILE A 569 -13.06 -31.37 -5.99
CA ILE A 569 -12.52 -31.54 -7.34
C ILE A 569 -13.10 -30.44 -8.23
N PHE A 570 -12.25 -29.50 -8.61
CA PHE A 570 -12.65 -28.34 -9.42
C PHE A 570 -13.33 -28.76 -10.73
N ALA A 571 -14.51 -28.18 -11.04
CA ALA A 571 -15.25 -28.36 -12.29
C ALA A 571 -15.64 -29.83 -12.61
N GLN A 572 -15.90 -30.66 -11.59
CA GLN A 572 -16.26 -32.07 -11.79
C GLN A 572 -17.53 -32.28 -12.63
N SER A 573 -18.51 -31.37 -12.56
CA SER A 573 -19.77 -31.48 -13.31
C SER A 573 -19.64 -31.16 -14.79
N ILE A 574 -18.72 -30.27 -15.17
CA ILE A 574 -18.60 -29.73 -16.52
C ILE A 574 -17.67 -30.59 -17.39
N VAL A 575 -16.63 -31.18 -16.79
CA VAL A 575 -15.61 -31.97 -17.51
C VAL A 575 -16.21 -33.09 -18.38
N PRO A 576 -17.14 -33.94 -17.89
CA PRO A 576 -17.73 -34.99 -18.74
C PRO A 576 -18.45 -34.44 -19.98
N ALA A 577 -19.13 -33.29 -19.85
CA ALA A 577 -19.84 -32.67 -20.96
C ALA A 577 -18.87 -32.06 -21.98
N LEU A 578 -17.79 -31.43 -21.52
CA LEU A 578 -16.69 -30.95 -22.37
C LEU A 578 -15.99 -32.09 -23.13
N GLN A 579 -15.69 -33.20 -22.44
CA GLN A 579 -15.11 -34.40 -23.05
C GLN A 579 -16.04 -34.98 -24.11
N LYS A 580 -17.36 -35.03 -23.84
CA LYS A 580 -18.35 -35.47 -24.81
C LYS A 580 -18.38 -34.58 -26.06
N MET A 581 -18.38 -33.25 -25.92
CA MET A 581 -18.35 -32.34 -27.08
C MET A 581 -17.10 -32.51 -27.94
N LEU A 582 -15.93 -32.62 -27.31
CA LEU A 582 -14.67 -32.84 -28.01
C LEU A 582 -14.66 -34.17 -28.76
N THR A 583 -15.09 -35.24 -28.11
CA THR A 583 -15.14 -36.58 -28.71
C THR A 583 -16.17 -36.66 -29.83
N THR A 584 -17.36 -36.06 -29.70
CA THR A 584 -18.35 -35.98 -30.79
C THR A 584 -17.82 -35.25 -32.02
N GLU A 585 -17.07 -34.16 -31.84
CA GLU A 585 -16.46 -33.45 -32.96
C GLU A 585 -15.43 -34.31 -33.69
N VAL A 586 -14.56 -35.00 -32.94
CA VAL A 586 -13.58 -35.91 -33.54
C VAL A 586 -14.28 -36.99 -34.34
N VAL A 587 -15.30 -37.62 -33.78
CA VAL A 587 -16.05 -38.67 -34.46
C VAL A 587 -16.71 -38.16 -35.74
N ASN A 588 -17.36 -36.98 -35.69
CA ASN A 588 -17.94 -36.32 -36.87
C ASN A 588 -16.90 -36.03 -37.96
N ARG A 589 -15.71 -35.52 -37.60
CA ARG A 589 -14.63 -35.23 -38.55
C ARG A 589 -14.00 -36.48 -39.15
N THR A 590 -13.94 -37.58 -38.38
CA THR A 590 -13.39 -38.85 -38.85
C THR A 590 -14.29 -39.48 -39.94
N ASP A 591 -15.59 -39.14 -39.92
CA ASP A 591 -16.63 -39.53 -40.86
C ASP A 591 -16.69 -41.04 -41.10
N VAL A 592 -17.45 -41.71 -40.24
CA VAL A 592 -17.67 -43.16 -40.24
C VAL A 592 -18.32 -43.64 -41.56
N GLN A 593 -18.99 -42.77 -42.31
CA GLN A 593 -19.62 -43.12 -43.59
C GLN A 593 -18.59 -43.40 -44.69
N LYS A 594 -17.37 -42.84 -44.59
CA LYS A 594 -16.28 -43.11 -45.54
C LYS A 594 -15.76 -44.55 -45.47
N LEU A 595 -16.20 -45.34 -44.50
CA LEU A 595 -15.83 -46.74 -44.40
C LEU A 595 -16.43 -47.63 -45.52
N ASN A 596 -17.52 -47.20 -46.18
CA ASN A 596 -18.08 -47.76 -47.42
C ASN A 596 -17.88 -49.28 -47.64
N PHE A 597 -18.32 -50.09 -46.67
CA PHE A 597 -18.09 -51.54 -46.70
C PHE A 597 -19.02 -52.30 -47.68
N GLY A 598 -20.16 -51.72 -48.08
CA GLY A 598 -21.23 -52.41 -48.83
C GLY A 598 -21.29 -52.15 -50.35
N ASN A 599 -20.49 -51.22 -50.88
CA ASN A 599 -20.58 -50.79 -52.30
C ASN A 599 -19.33 -51.13 -53.13
N ALA A 600 -18.40 -51.90 -52.59
CA ALA A 600 -17.17 -52.24 -53.29
C ALA A 600 -17.45 -53.24 -54.42
N LYS A 601 -17.08 -52.90 -55.67
CA LYS A 601 -17.18 -53.78 -56.85
C LYS A 601 -16.28 -55.02 -56.76
N ARG A 602 -15.33 -55.04 -55.81
CA ARG A 602 -14.37 -56.12 -55.54
C ARG A 602 -14.07 -56.16 -54.04
N VAL A 603 -13.87 -57.35 -53.48
CA VAL A 603 -13.38 -57.52 -52.09
C VAL A 603 -11.91 -57.11 -52.05
N PRO A 604 -11.55 -56.02 -51.34
CA PRO A 604 -10.16 -55.59 -51.24
C PRO A 604 -9.33 -56.68 -50.57
N GLY A 605 -8.22 -57.09 -51.18
CA GLY A 605 -7.28 -58.04 -50.56
C GLY A 605 -7.67 -59.51 -50.63
N ARG A 606 -8.66 -59.92 -51.44
CA ARG A 606 -9.00 -61.35 -51.64
C ARG A 606 -7.82 -62.21 -52.08
N THR A 607 -6.86 -61.65 -52.80
CA THR A 607 -5.62 -62.33 -53.22
C THR A 607 -4.63 -62.58 -52.07
N LEU A 608 -4.86 -61.96 -50.91
CA LEU A 608 -4.03 -62.06 -49.70
C LEU A 608 -4.69 -62.93 -48.63
N TRP A 609 -5.79 -63.60 -48.96
CA TRP A 609 -6.45 -64.53 -48.06
C TRP A 609 -5.65 -65.83 -47.99
N GLU A 610 -5.47 -66.35 -46.79
CA GLU A 610 -4.62 -67.50 -46.49
C GLU A 610 -5.47 -68.64 -45.87
N GLY A 611 -5.09 -69.89 -46.12
CA GLY A 611 -5.73 -71.09 -45.54
C GLY A 611 -6.76 -71.80 -46.43
N GLU A 612 -7.24 -72.94 -45.94
CA GLU A 612 -8.41 -73.69 -46.46
C GLU A 612 -9.48 -73.76 -45.35
N PRO A 613 -10.65 -73.10 -45.49
CA PRO A 613 -11.04 -72.14 -46.52
C PRO A 613 -10.21 -70.83 -46.48
N SER A 614 -10.16 -70.10 -47.59
CA SER A 614 -9.40 -68.85 -47.67
C SER A 614 -10.00 -67.79 -46.74
N LEU A 615 -9.22 -67.34 -45.75
CA LEU A 615 -9.65 -66.36 -44.76
C LEU A 615 -8.79 -65.08 -44.84
N PRO A 616 -9.38 -63.91 -44.51
CA PRO A 616 -8.63 -62.65 -44.44
C PRO A 616 -7.54 -62.68 -43.35
N SER A 617 -6.34 -62.23 -43.72
CA SER A 617 -5.18 -62.06 -42.83
C SER A 617 -4.93 -60.59 -42.44
N GLN A 618 -5.63 -59.64 -43.08
CA GLN A 618 -5.46 -58.20 -42.93
C GLN A 618 -6.81 -57.45 -42.97
N PRO A 619 -6.93 -56.31 -42.26
CA PRO A 619 -8.10 -55.47 -42.33
C PRO A 619 -8.19 -54.78 -43.68
N SER A 620 -9.39 -54.34 -44.05
CA SER A 620 -9.58 -53.59 -45.29
C SER A 620 -8.78 -52.28 -45.26
N PRO A 621 -8.33 -51.78 -46.43
CA PRO A 621 -7.65 -50.49 -46.52
C PRO A 621 -8.47 -49.34 -45.91
N ASN A 622 -9.80 -49.45 -45.91
CA ASN A 622 -10.69 -48.44 -45.35
C ASN A 622 -10.68 -48.48 -43.81
N ALA A 623 -10.76 -49.68 -43.20
CA ALA A 623 -10.67 -49.83 -41.75
C ALA A 623 -9.31 -49.34 -41.20
N PHE A 624 -8.20 -49.66 -41.89
CA PHE A 624 -6.88 -49.19 -41.49
C PHE A 624 -6.70 -47.67 -41.69
N ARG A 625 -7.14 -47.12 -42.83
CA ARG A 625 -7.10 -45.66 -43.08
C ARG A 625 -7.98 -44.89 -42.11
N TYR A 626 -9.09 -45.46 -41.67
CA TYR A 626 -9.95 -44.86 -40.67
C TYR A 626 -9.23 -44.68 -39.33
N LEU A 627 -8.58 -45.73 -38.80
CA LEU A 627 -7.79 -45.60 -37.58
C LEU A 627 -6.64 -44.60 -37.72
N ARG A 628 -5.99 -44.55 -38.90
CA ARG A 628 -4.95 -43.55 -39.18
C ARG A 628 -5.49 -42.11 -39.20
N ARG A 629 -6.66 -41.89 -39.79
CA ARG A 629 -7.35 -40.57 -39.81
C ARG A 629 -7.80 -40.18 -38.41
N LEU A 630 -8.34 -41.12 -37.64
CA LEU A 630 -8.70 -40.90 -36.25
C LEU A 630 -7.47 -40.41 -35.48
N MET A 631 -6.36 -41.13 -35.56
CA MET A 631 -5.12 -40.77 -34.86
C MET A 631 -4.53 -39.43 -35.30
N SER A 632 -4.58 -39.07 -36.59
CA SER A 632 -4.14 -37.73 -37.01
C SER A 632 -5.02 -36.63 -36.42
N LEU A 633 -6.34 -36.84 -36.33
CA LEU A 633 -7.26 -35.88 -35.71
C LEU A 633 -7.05 -35.77 -34.19
N LEU A 634 -6.75 -36.89 -33.51
CA LEU A 634 -6.39 -36.88 -32.08
C LEU A 634 -5.08 -36.10 -31.86
N GLU A 635 -4.09 -36.26 -32.74
CA GLU A 635 -2.81 -35.56 -32.67
C GLU A 635 -2.95 -34.06 -32.96
N GLU A 636 -3.78 -33.67 -33.94
CA GLU A 636 -4.07 -32.26 -34.28
C GLU A 636 -4.69 -31.46 -33.12
N LEU A 637 -5.56 -32.09 -32.32
CA LEU A 637 -6.14 -31.45 -31.13
C LEU A 637 -5.16 -31.36 -29.96
N GLY A 638 -4.21 -32.29 -29.89
CA GLY A 638 -3.16 -32.34 -28.89
C GLY A 638 -3.22 -33.61 -28.04
N GLN A 639 -2.05 -34.21 -27.81
CA GLN A 639 -1.89 -35.44 -27.01
C GLN A 639 -2.26 -35.22 -25.52
N ASP A 640 -2.33 -33.97 -25.08
CA ASP A 640 -2.52 -33.57 -23.69
C ASP A 640 -3.95 -33.76 -23.16
N LEU A 641 -4.93 -33.86 -24.06
CA LEU A 641 -6.36 -33.95 -23.77
C LEU A 641 -6.86 -35.40 -23.63
N TRP A 642 -6.10 -36.38 -24.12
CA TRP A 642 -6.49 -37.78 -24.21
C TRP A 642 -6.12 -38.57 -22.95
N ASP A 643 -6.70 -38.20 -21.82
CA ASP A 643 -6.59 -38.98 -20.59
C ASP A 643 -7.47 -40.25 -20.65
N PRO A 644 -7.26 -41.24 -19.76
CA PRO A 644 -8.03 -42.48 -19.77
C PRO A 644 -9.55 -42.25 -19.74
N SER A 645 -10.03 -41.20 -19.06
CA SER A 645 -11.46 -40.88 -19.01
C SER A 645 -11.99 -40.34 -20.33
N THR A 646 -11.28 -39.42 -21.00
CA THR A 646 -11.66 -38.92 -22.33
C THR A 646 -11.61 -40.05 -23.38
N MET A 647 -10.62 -40.93 -23.28
CA MET A 647 -10.49 -42.09 -24.17
C MET A 647 -11.63 -43.11 -24.01
N GLN A 648 -12.14 -43.30 -22.78
CA GLN A 648 -13.34 -44.12 -22.56
C GLN A 648 -14.57 -43.52 -23.22
N VAL A 649 -14.80 -42.21 -23.05
CA VAL A 649 -15.92 -41.51 -23.70
C VAL A 649 -15.83 -41.59 -25.22
N LEU A 650 -14.63 -41.44 -25.79
CA LEU A 650 -14.40 -41.60 -27.23
C LEU A 650 -14.75 -43.02 -27.70
N ARG A 651 -14.28 -44.05 -26.98
CA ARG A 651 -14.56 -45.46 -27.31
C ARG A 651 -16.06 -45.77 -27.27
N ASP A 652 -16.78 -45.27 -26.27
CA ASP A 652 -18.22 -45.47 -26.14
C ASP A 652 -18.99 -44.86 -27.31
N ILE A 653 -18.67 -43.62 -27.70
CA ILE A 653 -19.32 -42.95 -28.85
C ILE A 653 -19.00 -43.70 -30.15
N LEU A 654 -17.72 -44.07 -30.35
CA LEU A 654 -17.29 -44.83 -31.52
C LEU A 654 -17.98 -46.20 -31.62
N ASP A 655 -18.12 -46.94 -30.51
CA ASP A 655 -18.84 -48.22 -30.48
C ASP A 655 -20.30 -48.05 -30.92
N THR A 656 -20.95 -46.95 -30.51
CA THR A 656 -22.33 -46.66 -30.95
C THR A 656 -22.45 -46.30 -32.43
N GLU A 657 -21.57 -45.45 -32.96
CA GLU A 657 -21.65 -45.01 -34.36
C GLU A 657 -21.16 -46.07 -35.35
N LEU A 658 -20.08 -46.77 -35.00
CA LEU A 658 -19.61 -47.90 -35.79
C LEU A 658 -20.67 -48.99 -35.84
N SER A 659 -21.31 -49.31 -34.71
CA SER A 659 -22.38 -50.31 -34.73
C SER A 659 -23.58 -49.91 -35.59
N ALA A 660 -23.97 -48.64 -35.60
CA ALA A 660 -25.03 -48.16 -36.50
C ALA A 660 -24.64 -48.26 -37.98
N THR A 661 -23.41 -47.86 -38.33
CA THR A 661 -22.93 -47.88 -39.72
C THR A 661 -22.69 -49.29 -40.25
N PHE A 662 -22.16 -50.19 -39.42
CA PHE A 662 -22.03 -51.60 -39.76
C PHE A 662 -23.39 -52.29 -39.93
N LYS A 663 -24.39 -51.99 -39.08
CA LYS A 663 -25.77 -52.48 -39.28
C LYS A 663 -26.37 -52.00 -40.60
N ALA A 664 -26.17 -50.73 -40.96
CA ALA A 664 -26.62 -50.19 -42.23
C ALA A 664 -25.90 -50.81 -43.44
N ALA A 665 -24.58 -51.02 -43.35
CA ALA A 665 -23.79 -51.69 -44.37
C ALA A 665 -24.23 -53.15 -44.56
N TYR A 666 -24.41 -53.87 -43.45
CA TYR A 666 -24.89 -55.25 -43.42
C TYR A 666 -26.30 -55.37 -44.03
N GLY A 667 -27.25 -54.50 -43.62
CA GLY A 667 -28.60 -54.45 -44.19
C GLY A 667 -28.64 -54.15 -45.70
N ASN A 668 -27.71 -53.33 -46.21
CA ASN A 668 -27.59 -53.07 -47.65
C ASN A 668 -27.03 -54.27 -48.43
N THR A 669 -26.23 -55.14 -47.80
CA THR A 669 -25.75 -56.40 -48.41
C THR A 669 -26.78 -57.54 -48.38
N CYS A 670 -27.95 -57.34 -47.77
CA CYS A 670 -29.04 -58.32 -47.70
C CYS A 670 -30.21 -58.06 -48.67
N LYS A 671 -30.18 -56.99 -49.48
CA LYS A 671 -31.22 -56.71 -50.50
C LYS A 671 -30.91 -57.41 -51.84
N PRO A 672 -31.81 -58.23 -52.43
CA PRO A 672 -31.60 -58.82 -53.75
C PRO A 672 -31.75 -57.76 -54.87
N PRO A 673 -31.09 -57.95 -56.05
CA PRO A 673 -31.23 -57.04 -57.18
C PRO A 673 -32.66 -57.07 -57.73
N ALA A 674 -33.28 -55.89 -57.89
CA ALA A 674 -34.64 -55.78 -58.43
C ALA A 674 -34.66 -56.18 -59.92
N THR A 675 -35.49 -57.16 -60.26
CA THR A 675 -35.83 -57.58 -61.62
C THR A 675 -36.59 -56.49 -62.36
N ALA A 676 -36.08 -56.07 -63.52
CA ALA A 676 -36.84 -55.29 -64.50
C ALA A 676 -37.70 -56.26 -65.35
N THR A 677 -38.99 -55.97 -65.48
CA THR A 677 -39.89 -56.63 -66.42
C THR A 677 -40.25 -55.66 -67.54
N ASN A 678 -40.30 -56.22 -68.75
CA ASN A 678 -40.26 -55.60 -70.07
C ASN A 678 -41.52 -54.81 -70.52
N GLU A 679 -41.23 -53.89 -71.46
CA GLU A 679 -41.95 -53.53 -72.70
C GLU A 679 -43.26 -52.72 -72.70
N GLN A 680 -43.17 -51.55 -73.35
CA GLN A 680 -44.07 -51.17 -74.45
C GLN A 680 -43.26 -50.89 -75.73
N HIS A 681 -43.63 -51.64 -76.77
CA HIS A 681 -43.45 -51.50 -78.24
C HIS A 681 -43.42 -50.05 -78.79
N GLN A 682 -42.77 -49.67 -79.91
CA GLN A 682 -42.87 -50.16 -81.32
C GLN A 682 -41.76 -49.45 -82.22
N PRO A 683 -41.62 -49.67 -83.56
CA PRO A 683 -40.35 -50.09 -84.21
C PRO A 683 -39.88 -49.23 -85.42
N ALA A 684 -38.71 -49.54 -86.02
CA ALA A 684 -38.40 -49.32 -87.45
C ALA A 684 -37.20 -50.17 -87.96
N GLU A 685 -37.53 -51.16 -88.81
CA GLU A 685 -36.87 -51.79 -90.00
C GLU A 685 -35.36 -51.57 -90.31
N LEU A 686 -34.52 -52.64 -90.43
CA LEU A 686 -34.15 -53.49 -91.61
C LEU A 686 -33.21 -52.78 -92.62
N GLU A 687 -32.01 -53.26 -93.00
CA GLU A 687 -31.63 -54.41 -93.88
C GLU A 687 -30.08 -54.69 -93.77
N THR A 688 -29.58 -55.93 -93.52
CA THR A 688 -28.89 -56.91 -94.43
C THR A 688 -27.86 -56.32 -95.43
N THR A 689 -26.65 -56.82 -95.74
CA THR A 689 -25.86 -58.09 -95.66
C THR A 689 -24.42 -57.73 -96.15
N ASP A 690 -23.28 -58.28 -95.68
CA ASP A 690 -22.66 -59.54 -96.12
C ASP A 690 -21.35 -59.85 -95.32
N LYS A 691 -21.05 -61.16 -95.16
CA LYS A 691 -19.97 -61.85 -94.39
C LYS A 691 -18.64 -62.01 -95.21
N PRO A 692 -17.53 -62.67 -94.76
CA PRO A 692 -17.34 -63.57 -93.60
C PRO A 692 -16.00 -63.56 -92.78
N ASP A 693 -16.13 -64.08 -91.54
CA ASP A 693 -15.27 -65.01 -90.76
C ASP A 693 -13.75 -64.79 -90.51
N ARG A 694 -13.35 -64.59 -89.23
CA ARG A 694 -13.08 -65.67 -88.23
C ARG A 694 -12.43 -65.12 -86.93
N SER A 695 -13.22 -65.15 -85.84
CA SER A 695 -12.91 -65.65 -84.46
C SER A 695 -11.54 -65.33 -83.82
N VAL A 696 -11.43 -64.81 -82.59
CA VAL A 696 -12.04 -65.30 -81.33
C VAL A 696 -12.32 -64.14 -80.34
N ASP A 697 -13.47 -64.23 -79.68
CA ASP A 697 -14.06 -63.49 -78.55
C ASP A 697 -13.10 -63.25 -77.34
N ASP A 698 -13.29 -62.29 -76.42
CA ASP A 698 -14.54 -61.96 -75.71
C ASP A 698 -14.60 -60.49 -75.26
N GLN A 699 -15.77 -59.91 -75.47
CA GLN A 699 -16.27 -58.64 -74.96
C GLN A 699 -16.81 -58.77 -73.52
N ASP A 700 -16.87 -57.62 -72.85
CA ASP A 700 -17.85 -57.19 -71.85
C ASP A 700 -18.75 -58.26 -71.18
N SER A 701 -18.62 -58.37 -69.85
CA SER A 701 -19.63 -58.99 -69.00
C SER A 701 -20.21 -57.97 -68.01
N GLN A 702 -21.49 -57.70 -68.22
CA GLN A 702 -22.41 -56.93 -67.39
C GLN A 702 -22.61 -57.54 -65.99
N ASP A 703 -23.15 -56.70 -65.11
CA ASP A 703 -23.57 -56.93 -63.72
C ASP A 703 -24.17 -58.31 -63.41
N THR A 704 -23.44 -59.14 -62.64
CA THR A 704 -24.04 -60.12 -61.73
C THR A 704 -23.18 -60.22 -60.46
N ARG A 705 -23.69 -59.73 -59.32
CA ARG A 705 -23.11 -60.05 -58.01
C ARG A 705 -23.41 -61.52 -57.73
N THR A 706 -22.42 -62.40 -57.77
CA THR A 706 -22.57 -63.80 -57.35
C THR A 706 -22.76 -63.91 -55.83
N GLU A 707 -23.49 -64.93 -55.36
CA GLU A 707 -23.71 -65.18 -53.92
C GLU A 707 -22.39 -65.33 -53.15
N ASP A 708 -21.38 -65.93 -53.77
CA ASP A 708 -20.03 -66.05 -53.23
C ASP A 708 -19.37 -64.69 -52.98
N HIS A 709 -19.57 -63.73 -53.88
CA HIS A 709 -19.04 -62.38 -53.73
C HIS A 709 -19.66 -61.65 -52.52
N ILE A 710 -20.95 -61.86 -52.28
CA ILE A 710 -21.66 -61.30 -51.11
C ILE A 710 -21.15 -61.97 -49.83
N ARG A 711 -20.92 -63.29 -49.85
CA ARG A 711 -20.33 -64.03 -48.73
C ARG A 711 -18.94 -63.53 -48.38
N ASP A 712 -18.10 -63.28 -49.39
CA ASP A 712 -16.75 -62.77 -49.19
C ASP A 712 -16.71 -61.35 -48.60
N ILE A 713 -17.61 -60.48 -49.04
CA ILE A 713 -17.77 -59.12 -48.48
C ILE A 713 -18.14 -59.22 -46.99
N ARG A 714 -19.04 -60.15 -46.63
CA ARG A 714 -19.46 -60.37 -45.24
C ARG A 714 -18.33 -60.93 -44.37
N ILE A 715 -17.52 -61.84 -44.88
CA ILE A 715 -16.33 -62.38 -44.18
C ILE A 715 -15.28 -61.28 -43.94
N GLN A 716 -15.01 -60.42 -44.93
CA GLN A 716 -14.11 -59.28 -44.76
C GLN A 716 -14.66 -58.26 -43.74
N LEU A 717 -15.96 -57.98 -43.79
CA LEU A 717 -16.63 -57.07 -42.86
C LEU A 717 -16.57 -57.62 -41.42
N LEU A 718 -16.73 -58.93 -41.24
CA LEU A 718 -16.55 -59.59 -39.95
C LEU A 718 -15.11 -59.42 -39.42
N PHE A 719 -14.10 -59.60 -40.28
CA PHE A 719 -12.70 -59.37 -39.90
C PHE A 719 -12.43 -57.91 -39.51
N ASP A 720 -12.97 -56.94 -40.27
CA ASP A 720 -12.82 -55.51 -39.98
C ASP A 720 -13.47 -55.12 -38.65
N ILE A 721 -14.65 -55.68 -38.32
CA ILE A 721 -15.30 -55.49 -37.02
C ILE A 721 -14.44 -56.06 -35.89
N LEU A 722 -13.90 -57.27 -36.04
CA LEU A 722 -13.01 -57.89 -35.04
C LEU A 722 -11.72 -57.09 -34.85
N PHE A 723 -11.15 -56.54 -35.92
CA PHE A 723 -9.97 -55.68 -35.85
C PHE A 723 -10.26 -54.35 -35.12
N LEU A 724 -11.38 -53.68 -35.43
CA LEU A 724 -11.78 -52.45 -34.75
C LEU A 724 -12.21 -52.69 -33.30
N GLN A 725 -12.82 -53.85 -33.01
CA GLN A 725 -13.15 -54.26 -31.64
C GLN A 725 -11.89 -54.37 -30.79
N ASN A 726 -10.80 -54.94 -31.31
CA ASN A 726 -9.53 -54.99 -30.58
C ASN A 726 -8.91 -53.60 -30.34
N ALA A 727 -9.16 -52.64 -31.23
CA ALA A 727 -8.67 -51.27 -31.10
C ALA A 727 -9.50 -50.42 -30.11
N LEU A 728 -10.79 -50.72 -29.96
CA LEU A 728 -11.74 -49.95 -29.17
C LEU A 728 -12.14 -50.63 -27.85
N ALA A 729 -11.73 -51.88 -27.63
CA ALA A 729 -12.11 -52.64 -26.45
C ALA A 729 -11.68 -51.93 -25.14
N PRO A 730 -12.58 -51.82 -24.16
CA PRO A 730 -12.18 -51.40 -22.82
C PRO A 730 -11.25 -52.46 -22.18
N PRO A 731 -10.33 -52.04 -21.29
CA PRO A 731 -9.42 -52.96 -20.59
C PRO A 731 -10.14 -53.97 -19.66
N ALA A 732 -11.42 -53.74 -19.35
CA ALA A 732 -12.28 -54.66 -18.62
C ALA A 732 -13.46 -55.09 -19.51
N ALA A 733 -13.72 -56.40 -19.58
CA ALA A 733 -14.65 -57.07 -20.48
C ALA A 733 -16.13 -56.66 -20.35
N ALA A 734 -16.46 -55.42 -20.72
CA ALA A 734 -17.84 -54.99 -20.95
C ALA A 734 -18.30 -55.46 -22.34
N SER A 735 -19.53 -55.97 -22.43
CA SER A 735 -20.18 -56.30 -23.71
C SER A 735 -20.30 -55.04 -24.56
N THR A 736 -19.58 -55.02 -25.68
CA THR A 736 -19.59 -53.92 -26.66
C THR A 736 -20.71 -54.14 -27.68
N LYS A 737 -21.33 -53.06 -28.17
CA LYS A 737 -22.38 -53.15 -29.22
C LYS A 737 -21.81 -53.69 -30.53
N LEU A 738 -20.52 -53.45 -30.78
CA LEU A 738 -19.74 -54.13 -31.81
C LEU A 738 -19.71 -55.65 -31.61
N GLY A 739 -19.62 -56.14 -30.36
CA GLY A 739 -19.69 -57.56 -30.03
C GLY A 739 -21.04 -58.21 -30.37
N ASP A 740 -22.15 -57.50 -30.15
CA ASP A 740 -23.49 -57.99 -30.50
C ASP A 740 -23.66 -58.16 -32.02
N MET A 741 -23.08 -57.26 -32.82
CA MET A 741 -23.06 -57.41 -34.28
C MET A 741 -22.17 -58.56 -34.77
N VAL A 742 -21.05 -58.84 -34.08
CA VAL A 742 -20.23 -60.01 -34.39
C VAL A 742 -21.05 -61.30 -34.24
N VAL A 743 -21.95 -61.35 -33.26
CA VAL A 743 -22.89 -62.47 -33.09
C VAL A 743 -23.94 -62.49 -34.20
N GLU A 744 -24.58 -61.34 -34.50
CA GLU A 744 -25.60 -61.23 -35.56
C GLU A 744 -25.07 -61.62 -36.95
N ILE A 745 -23.85 -61.20 -37.29
CA ILE A 745 -23.20 -61.53 -38.57
C ILE A 745 -22.75 -63.00 -38.57
N LYS A 746 -22.25 -63.53 -37.45
CA LYS A 746 -21.88 -64.94 -37.32
C LYS A 746 -23.09 -65.85 -37.55
N ASP A 747 -24.22 -65.54 -36.92
CA ASP A 747 -25.46 -66.33 -37.01
C ASP A 747 -26.05 -66.30 -38.42
N SER A 748 -25.71 -65.31 -39.25
CA SER A 748 -26.16 -65.21 -40.64
C SER A 748 -25.29 -65.93 -41.69
N LEU A 749 -24.05 -66.26 -41.33
CA LEU A 749 -23.05 -66.82 -42.25
C LEU A 749 -22.84 -68.33 -42.07
N ASP A 750 -23.51 -68.94 -41.09
CA ASP A 750 -23.38 -70.35 -40.68
C ASP A 750 -21.90 -70.80 -40.62
N LEU A 751 -21.05 -69.96 -40.01
CA LEU A 751 -19.61 -70.23 -39.87
C LEU A 751 -19.33 -71.16 -38.68
N ASP A 752 -18.50 -72.19 -38.91
CA ASP A 752 -18.02 -73.09 -37.86
C ASP A 752 -17.31 -72.33 -36.73
N SER A 753 -17.48 -72.78 -35.48
CA SER A 753 -16.83 -72.19 -34.31
C SER A 753 -15.31 -72.06 -34.47
N THR A 754 -14.67 -73.02 -35.12
CA THR A 754 -13.23 -73.07 -35.40
C THR A 754 -12.77 -71.96 -36.35
N THR A 755 -13.54 -71.66 -37.40
CA THR A 755 -13.22 -70.60 -38.37
C THR A 755 -13.38 -69.21 -37.74
N THR A 756 -14.38 -69.02 -36.88
CA THR A 756 -14.57 -67.76 -36.14
C THR A 756 -13.48 -67.53 -35.08
N GLU A 757 -13.00 -68.58 -34.41
CA GLU A 757 -11.85 -68.49 -33.52
C GLU A 757 -10.55 -68.21 -34.28
N GLY A 758 -10.39 -68.79 -35.48
CA GLY A 758 -9.28 -68.50 -36.39
C GLY A 758 -9.23 -67.01 -36.78
N LEU A 759 -10.36 -66.46 -37.23
CA LEU A 759 -10.50 -65.04 -37.58
C LEU A 759 -10.23 -64.09 -36.41
N LYS A 760 -10.69 -64.45 -35.20
CA LYS A 760 -10.38 -63.69 -33.98
C LYS A 760 -8.89 -63.70 -33.66
N LYS A 761 -8.23 -64.87 -33.77
CA LYS A 761 -6.79 -65.00 -33.53
C LYS A 761 -5.98 -64.19 -34.56
N THR A 762 -6.31 -64.27 -35.84
CA THR A 762 -5.59 -63.51 -36.87
C THR A 762 -5.81 -62.00 -36.74
N ALA A 763 -7.04 -61.54 -36.42
CA ALA A 763 -7.32 -60.13 -36.17
C ALA A 763 -6.59 -59.59 -34.91
N THR A 764 -6.50 -60.38 -33.83
CA THR A 764 -5.77 -60.00 -32.62
C THR A 764 -4.25 -59.97 -32.85
N GLU A 765 -3.69 -60.93 -33.59
CA GLU A 765 -2.26 -60.92 -33.97
C GLU A 765 -1.92 -59.72 -34.86
N TYR A 766 -2.76 -59.40 -35.83
CA TYR A 766 -2.55 -58.24 -36.71
C TYR A 766 -2.63 -56.92 -35.92
N TRP A 767 -3.58 -56.79 -34.99
CA TRP A 767 -3.63 -55.65 -34.07
C TRP A 767 -2.34 -55.56 -33.24
N LYS A 768 -1.89 -56.64 -32.60
CA LYS A 768 -0.63 -56.64 -31.81
C LYS A 768 0.59 -56.19 -32.61
N ARG A 769 0.65 -56.51 -33.91
CA ARG A 769 1.74 -56.04 -34.80
C ARG A 769 1.63 -54.56 -35.15
N THR A 770 0.41 -54.01 -35.21
CA THR A 770 0.15 -52.65 -35.69
C THR A 770 -0.16 -51.64 -34.59
N GLN A 771 -0.39 -52.09 -33.35
CA GLN A 771 -0.84 -51.28 -32.22
C GLN A 771 0.11 -50.11 -31.89
N LEU A 772 1.42 -50.26 -32.08
CA LEU A 772 2.40 -49.19 -31.82
C LEU A 772 2.19 -47.93 -32.69
N LEU A 773 1.58 -48.09 -33.87
CA LEU A 773 1.22 -46.96 -34.74
C LEU A 773 0.06 -46.14 -34.17
N PHE A 774 -0.64 -46.68 -33.17
CA PHE A 774 -1.88 -46.16 -32.63
C PHE A 774 -1.77 -45.97 -31.10
N GLY A 775 -0.66 -45.44 -30.63
CA GLY A 775 -0.29 -45.40 -29.20
C GLY A 775 -1.36 -44.83 -28.25
N LEU A 776 -2.15 -43.83 -28.67
CA LEU A 776 -3.25 -43.27 -27.86
C LEU A 776 -4.39 -44.28 -27.62
N LEU A 777 -4.64 -45.17 -28.58
CA LEU A 777 -5.67 -46.22 -28.49
C LEU A 777 -5.21 -47.43 -27.68
N VAL A 778 -3.90 -47.67 -27.61
CA VAL A 778 -3.31 -48.84 -26.95
C VAL A 778 -3.25 -48.71 -25.43
N ALA A 779 -3.32 -47.49 -24.89
CA ALA A 779 -3.00 -47.21 -23.49
C ALA A 779 -3.67 -48.20 -22.51
N GLU A 780 -2.92 -49.25 -22.15
CA GLU A 780 -3.16 -50.09 -20.99
C GLU A 780 -2.82 -49.20 -19.79
N SER A 781 -3.79 -49.03 -18.90
CA SER A 781 -3.55 -48.40 -17.61
C SER A 781 -2.45 -49.17 -16.88
N ASN A 782 -1.28 -48.57 -16.70
CA ASN A 782 -0.46 -48.83 -15.53
C ASN A 782 -1.00 -48.05 -14.34
#